data_AF-A0A1G9TQY8-F1
#
_entry.id   AF-A0A1G9TQY8-F1
#
_cell.length_a   1.000
_cell.length_b   1.000
_cell.length_c   1.000
_cell.angle_alpha   90.00
_cell.angle_beta   90.00
_cell.angle_gamma   90.00
#
_symmetry.space_group_name_H-M   'P 1'
#
loop_
_entity.id
_entity.type
_entity.pdbx_description
1 polymer ?
#
loop_
_entity_poly.entity_id
_entity_poly.type
_entity_poly.pdbx_seq_one_letter_code
_entity_poly.pdbx_strand_id
1 'polypeptide(L)'
;MGIVKFKAGDVIHDVGDSISTMEIVTKGSIKVTDCNEGNFVIKAGSIIGIGEEIAKCYKFRYVAQTEGSYYSYNYSSLADVERVLDANEKILPILARTAIDAVLLSANVVTKQYERVSTEYTQLMDNLKEYPKICKQLGQEPRDFTDLGKIAALAKEVNANSWQYDFIYALARHKEELNDSFFALDSKLAKGVILMADELLIKFSHEMEDLNLYNEALVRHALSFRQEFVLLRSRFEENKRNEAQDIENAPAIKNALDTILHYSGLDAEIAGRFKVNVNNYKEIENKFESTDHIRKLRKDIGRDYLDLYKAVLLNSLITDMPVEARMFLYFGFVDEDLAGEDNTKTLYKFAKLWEADEKGKYLTAYDWLIKVYNGEVPPSRNDFDLDFEGDLKEKKRSGDIDEKEYNRLLTSNEAKLDFEIRNMFASGNRVTYGRVTTYIPIFDKANIIKPLDLAYVDVATITKVINKVRETDYSVFYRERVYANADLGITKFFVDQEIIPYVILMPNLGSRGFLWQDIEGRKRDTPGRMLISIFHMVDLEDTVLKLCGEFRWELCKTVQGVYWNNVQDPSLTSEYCDYLQFYKKNSSLSSDHKEKVRTALKKHNNNYREVFIADYLSYMKYERNGSLRLNKVARGIIANYCTFSKEIRTGLMSNPQYAESMKRFVIAHKDKVSQVDNLIRKLDSKGLEIPTEVYEQRDYLNF
;
A
#
# COMPACT_ATOMS: atom_id res chain seq x y z
N MET A 1 -49.14 53.24 14.91
CA MET A 1 -47.67 53.38 15.00
C MET A 1 -47.32 54.06 16.30
N GLY A 2 -46.82 53.29 17.27
CA GLY A 2 -46.28 53.82 18.51
C GLY A 2 -44.84 53.38 18.65
N ILE A 3 -43.98 54.27 19.16
CA ILE A 3 -42.63 53.89 19.58
C ILE A 3 -42.75 53.05 20.86
N VAL A 4 -42.27 51.81 20.81
CA VAL A 4 -42.24 50.91 21.98
C VAL A 4 -40.88 51.06 22.63
N LYS A 5 -40.85 51.26 23.96
CA LYS A 5 -39.61 51.36 24.74
C LYS A 5 -39.35 50.06 25.48
N PHE A 6 -38.09 49.67 25.57
CA PHE A 6 -37.63 48.49 26.31
C PHE A 6 -36.45 48.83 27.22
N LYS A 7 -36.27 48.04 28.28
CA LYS A 7 -35.17 48.12 29.24
C LYS A 7 -34.19 46.96 29.01
N ALA A 8 -32.98 47.10 29.55
CA ALA A 8 -32.02 46.00 29.55
C ALA A 8 -32.59 44.78 30.28
N GLY A 9 -32.50 43.61 29.66
CA GLY A 9 -33.03 42.34 30.15
C GLY A 9 -34.42 41.97 29.60
N ASP A 10 -35.14 42.91 28.97
CA ASP A 10 -36.45 42.62 28.40
C ASP A 10 -36.34 41.62 27.24
N VAL A 11 -37.19 40.59 27.25
CA VAL A 11 -37.36 39.66 26.12
C VAL A 11 -38.34 40.30 25.15
N ILE A 12 -37.88 40.58 23.94
CA ILE A 12 -38.68 41.25 22.90
C ILE A 12 -39.50 40.22 22.13
N HIS A 13 -38.85 39.12 21.73
CA HIS A 13 -39.49 37.90 21.21
C HIS A 13 -38.68 36.69 21.69
N ASP A 14 -39.36 35.58 21.98
CA ASP A 14 -38.74 34.31 22.37
C ASP A 14 -38.94 33.24 21.30
N VAL A 15 -38.16 32.18 21.39
CA VAL A 15 -38.25 31.03 20.47
C VAL A 15 -39.64 30.39 20.59
N GLY A 16 -40.33 30.22 19.45
CA GLY A 16 -41.67 29.65 19.43
C GLY A 16 -42.81 30.67 19.43
N ASP A 17 -42.53 31.96 19.65
CA ASP A 17 -43.53 33.02 19.51
C ASP A 17 -43.99 33.15 18.04
N SER A 18 -45.29 33.36 17.80
CA SER A 18 -45.83 33.52 16.45
C SER A 18 -45.39 34.85 15.84
N ILE A 19 -44.78 34.80 14.65
CA ILE A 19 -44.37 36.00 13.93
C ILE A 19 -45.61 36.71 13.38
N SER A 20 -45.96 37.86 13.96
CA SER A 20 -47.10 38.69 13.55
C SER A 20 -46.78 40.17 13.42
N THR A 21 -45.54 40.55 13.78
CA THR A 21 -45.03 41.91 13.71
C THR A 21 -43.58 41.94 13.21
N MET A 22 -43.17 43.09 12.67
CA MET A 22 -41.79 43.37 12.28
C MET A 22 -41.35 44.66 12.97
N GLU A 23 -40.22 44.62 13.67
CA GLU A 23 -39.72 45.76 14.42
C GLU A 23 -38.49 46.41 13.79
N ILE A 24 -38.46 47.73 13.72
CA ILE A 24 -37.27 48.50 13.37
C ILE A 24 -36.70 49.12 14.65
N VAL A 25 -35.49 48.71 15.02
CA VAL A 25 -34.80 49.22 16.21
C VAL A 25 -34.35 50.66 15.96
N THR A 26 -34.78 51.58 16.82
CA THR A 26 -34.46 53.01 16.71
C THR A 26 -33.39 53.46 17.69
N LYS A 27 -33.30 52.79 18.86
CA LYS A 27 -32.29 53.06 19.89
C LYS A 27 -32.03 51.78 20.69
N GLY A 28 -30.80 51.61 21.17
CA GLY A 28 -30.40 50.49 22.02
C GLY A 28 -29.75 49.35 21.24
N SER A 29 -29.50 48.25 21.93
CA SER A 29 -28.90 47.03 21.40
C SER A 29 -29.63 45.80 21.92
N ILE A 30 -29.78 44.81 21.06
CA ILE A 30 -30.53 43.58 21.32
C ILE A 30 -29.62 42.41 20.99
N LYS A 31 -29.49 41.49 21.95
CA LYS A 31 -28.82 40.21 21.77
C LYS A 31 -29.80 39.26 21.07
N VAL A 32 -29.35 38.69 19.97
CA VAL A 32 -30.05 37.64 19.25
C VAL A 32 -29.32 36.33 19.54
N THR A 33 -30.06 35.36 20.05
CA THR A 33 -29.54 34.04 20.41
C THR A 33 -30.27 32.96 19.61
N ASP A 34 -29.49 32.15 18.90
CA ASP A 34 -29.97 30.95 18.21
C ASP A 34 -30.20 29.79 19.20
N CYS A 35 -31.05 28.84 18.80
CA CYS A 35 -31.27 27.56 19.49
C CYS A 35 -29.99 26.73 19.68
N ASN A 36 -28.94 27.00 18.89
CA ASN A 36 -27.62 26.37 18.97
C ASN A 36 -26.56 27.24 19.68
N GLU A 37 -26.96 28.16 20.56
CA GLU A 37 -26.09 29.03 21.38
C GLU A 37 -25.26 30.09 20.61
N GLY A 38 -25.45 30.24 19.30
CA GLY A 38 -24.91 31.35 18.53
C GLY A 38 -25.44 32.68 19.03
N ASN A 39 -24.57 33.68 19.23
CA ASN A 39 -24.97 34.99 19.77
C ASN A 39 -24.45 36.12 18.89
N PHE A 40 -25.34 37.03 18.52
CA PHE A 40 -24.96 38.29 17.87
C PHE A 40 -25.77 39.46 18.43
N VAL A 41 -25.31 40.69 18.17
CA VAL A 41 -25.92 41.91 18.71
C VAL A 41 -26.35 42.80 17.58
N ILE A 42 -27.66 43.07 17.49
CA ILE A 42 -28.24 44.05 16.59
C ILE A 42 -28.39 45.40 17.32
N LYS A 43 -28.34 46.50 16.58
CA LYS A 43 -28.35 47.88 17.11
C LYS A 43 -29.42 48.73 16.44
N ALA A 44 -29.47 50.02 16.76
CA ALA A 44 -30.29 50.98 16.04
C ALA A 44 -30.05 50.89 14.52
N GLY A 45 -31.14 50.87 13.75
CA GLY A 45 -31.11 50.67 12.31
C GLY A 45 -31.11 49.21 11.87
N SER A 46 -31.44 48.26 12.76
CA SER A 46 -31.67 46.85 12.42
C SER A 46 -33.15 46.49 12.43
N ILE A 47 -33.51 45.46 11.66
CA ILE A 47 -34.86 44.87 11.62
C ILE A 47 -34.86 43.61 12.49
N ILE A 48 -35.81 43.51 13.41
CA ILE A 48 -36.07 42.27 14.17
C ILE A 48 -36.95 41.38 13.29
N GLY A 49 -36.55 40.12 13.14
CA GLY A 49 -37.23 39.17 12.27
C GLY A 49 -36.72 39.11 10.82
N ILE A 50 -35.65 39.86 10.47
CA ILE A 50 -34.97 39.66 9.19
C ILE A 50 -34.30 38.28 9.16
N GLY A 51 -34.52 37.50 8.11
CA GLY A 51 -34.10 36.11 8.00
C GLY A 51 -35.04 35.08 8.65
N GLU A 52 -36.16 35.52 9.23
CA GLU A 52 -37.20 34.63 9.78
C GLU A 52 -38.29 34.38 8.72
N GLU A 53 -38.71 33.13 8.57
CA GLU A 53 -39.71 32.76 7.56
C GLU A 53 -41.14 33.11 7.99
N ILE A 54 -41.90 33.68 7.05
CA ILE A 54 -43.30 34.09 7.25
C ILE A 54 -44.18 32.90 7.64
N ALA A 55 -45.13 33.13 8.55
CA ALA A 55 -46.11 32.14 9.05
C ALA A 55 -45.51 30.98 9.86
N LYS A 56 -44.24 31.10 10.29
CA LYS A 56 -43.60 30.26 11.30
C LYS A 56 -43.47 31.02 12.64
N CYS A 57 -42.89 30.36 13.63
CA CYS A 57 -42.51 30.97 14.90
C CYS A 57 -41.10 31.54 14.82
N TYR A 58 -40.76 32.52 15.66
CA TYR A 58 -39.39 33.00 15.80
C TYR A 58 -38.45 31.83 16.16
N LYS A 59 -37.38 31.67 15.37
CA LYS A 59 -36.29 30.72 15.62
C LYS A 59 -35.25 31.29 16.59
N PHE A 60 -35.14 32.62 16.65
CA PHE A 60 -34.19 33.31 17.52
C PHE A 60 -34.85 33.95 18.75
N ARG A 61 -34.12 33.97 19.86
CA ARG A 61 -34.48 34.74 21.06
C ARG A 61 -33.88 36.14 21.00
N TYR A 62 -34.70 37.16 21.19
CA TYR A 62 -34.30 38.57 21.14
C TYR A 62 -34.39 39.19 22.54
N VAL A 63 -33.24 39.49 23.16
CA VAL A 63 -33.16 40.08 24.51
C VAL A 63 -32.45 41.43 24.46
N ALA A 64 -33.11 42.47 24.97
CA ALA A 64 -32.52 43.79 25.08
C ALA A 64 -31.27 43.78 25.98
N GLN A 65 -30.14 44.26 25.47
CA GLN A 65 -28.91 44.43 26.27
C GLN A 65 -28.82 45.81 26.92
N THR A 66 -29.39 46.81 26.27
CA THR A 66 -29.42 48.20 26.74
C THR A 66 -30.85 48.73 26.69
N GLU A 67 -31.13 49.82 27.40
CA GLU A 67 -32.40 50.51 27.22
C GLU A 67 -32.52 51.11 25.81
N GLY A 68 -33.73 51.07 25.24
CA GLY A 68 -33.92 51.41 23.84
C GLY A 68 -35.38 51.53 23.41
N SER A 69 -35.56 51.59 22.10
CA SER A 69 -36.88 51.68 21.49
C SER A 69 -36.93 51.11 20.07
N TYR A 70 -38.10 50.66 19.65
CA TYR A 70 -38.38 50.22 18.28
C TYR A 70 -39.75 50.69 17.78
N TYR A 71 -39.92 50.71 16.46
CA TYR A 71 -41.24 50.78 15.83
C TYR A 71 -41.69 49.36 15.49
N SER A 72 -42.93 49.00 15.83
CA SER A 72 -43.51 47.71 15.44
C SER A 72 -44.57 47.91 14.37
N TYR A 73 -44.52 47.06 13.34
CA TYR A 73 -45.42 47.06 12.20
C TYR A 73 -46.10 45.69 12.11
N ASN A 74 -47.38 45.66 11.75
CA ASN A 74 -48.06 44.38 11.52
C ASN A 74 -47.42 43.65 10.33
N TYR A 75 -47.17 42.36 10.50
CA TYR A 75 -46.49 41.52 9.53
C TYR A 75 -47.29 40.25 9.29
N SER A 76 -47.86 40.10 8.09
CA SER A 76 -48.72 38.96 7.73
C SER A 76 -48.45 38.43 6.32
N SER A 77 -47.70 39.17 5.49
CA SER A 77 -47.33 38.79 4.13
C SER A 77 -46.05 39.50 3.66
N LEU A 78 -45.40 38.98 2.62
CA LEU A 78 -44.20 39.61 2.02
C LEU A 78 -44.48 41.05 1.52
N ALA A 79 -45.70 41.31 1.06
CA ALA A 79 -46.16 42.65 0.66
C ALA A 79 -46.16 43.66 1.82
N ASP A 80 -46.12 43.19 3.07
CA ASP A 80 -46.03 44.05 4.25
C ASP A 80 -44.59 44.52 4.48
N VAL A 81 -43.59 43.70 4.16
CA VAL A 81 -42.16 44.11 4.22
C VAL A 81 -41.96 45.30 3.30
N GLU A 82 -42.40 45.18 2.05
CA GLU A 82 -42.26 46.25 1.07
C GLU A 82 -42.94 47.55 1.53
N ARG A 83 -44.16 47.46 2.08
CA ARG A 83 -44.88 48.61 2.62
C ARG A 83 -44.18 49.26 3.81
N VAL A 84 -43.60 48.46 4.71
CA VAL A 84 -42.84 48.99 5.86
C VAL A 84 -41.54 49.64 5.41
N LEU A 85 -40.84 49.08 4.42
CA LEU A 85 -39.64 49.69 3.84
C LEU A 85 -39.99 51.01 3.12
N ASP A 86 -41.07 51.03 2.34
CA ASP A 86 -41.53 52.25 1.65
C ASP A 86 -41.95 53.35 2.64
N ALA A 87 -42.58 52.99 3.76
CA ALA A 87 -42.94 53.93 4.82
C ALA A 87 -41.73 54.53 5.57
N ASN A 88 -40.54 53.92 5.43
CA ASN A 88 -39.32 54.28 6.14
C ASN A 88 -38.16 54.63 5.17
N GLU A 89 -38.48 55.17 4.00
CA GLU A 89 -37.55 55.40 2.89
C GLU A 89 -36.22 56.07 3.30
N LYS A 90 -36.28 57.07 4.20
CA LYS A 90 -35.11 57.85 4.65
C LYS A 90 -34.07 57.05 5.43
N ILE A 91 -34.44 55.91 6.02
CA ILE A 91 -33.55 55.08 6.84
C ILE A 91 -33.14 53.79 6.12
N LEU A 92 -33.60 53.56 4.88
CA LEU A 92 -33.24 52.38 4.09
C LEU A 92 -31.73 52.19 3.90
N PRO A 93 -30.89 53.23 3.67
CA PRO A 93 -29.44 53.02 3.55
C PRO A 93 -28.80 52.45 4.82
N ILE A 94 -29.30 52.86 6.00
CA ILE A 94 -28.83 52.35 7.29
C ILE A 94 -29.27 50.89 7.47
N LEU A 95 -30.52 50.58 7.14
CA LEU A 95 -31.07 49.22 7.19
C LEU A 95 -30.35 48.27 6.22
N ALA A 96 -29.99 48.74 5.02
CA ALA A 96 -29.24 47.95 4.04
C ALA A 96 -27.84 47.59 4.55
N ARG A 97 -27.14 48.53 5.20
CA ARG A 97 -25.81 48.27 5.78
C ARG A 97 -25.85 47.28 6.93
N THR A 98 -26.84 47.40 7.82
CA THR A 98 -26.98 46.44 8.93
C THR A 98 -27.40 45.06 8.42
N ALA A 99 -28.20 44.98 7.36
CA ALA A 99 -28.55 43.73 6.69
C ALA A 99 -27.32 43.07 6.03
N ILE A 100 -26.44 43.83 5.36
CA ILE A 100 -25.16 43.32 4.83
C ILE A 100 -24.30 42.71 5.96
N ASP A 101 -24.19 43.41 7.10
CA ASP A 101 -23.41 42.92 8.24
C ASP A 101 -24.00 41.62 8.83
N ALA A 102 -25.33 41.50 8.88
CA ALA A 102 -26.01 40.29 9.33
C ALA A 102 -25.76 39.09 8.39
N VAL A 103 -25.88 39.31 7.07
CA VAL A 103 -25.63 38.27 6.06
C VAL A 103 -24.17 37.82 6.10
N LEU A 104 -23.21 38.76 6.19
CA LEU A 104 -21.79 38.45 6.28
C LEU A 104 -21.49 37.59 7.52
N LEU A 105 -22.07 37.94 8.66
CA LEU A 105 -21.90 37.17 9.89
C LEU A 105 -22.43 35.74 9.69
N SER A 106 -23.65 35.58 9.19
CA SER A 106 -24.26 34.28 8.94
C SER A 106 -23.43 33.43 7.96
N ALA A 107 -22.97 34.02 6.86
CA ALA A 107 -22.10 33.39 5.88
C ALA A 107 -20.82 32.84 6.53
N ASN A 108 -20.14 33.66 7.35
CA ASN A 108 -18.92 33.25 8.03
C ASN A 108 -19.15 32.10 9.03
N VAL A 109 -20.28 32.10 9.74
CA VAL A 109 -20.62 31.04 10.69
C VAL A 109 -20.88 29.72 9.95
N VAL A 110 -21.65 29.74 8.85
CA VAL A 110 -21.88 28.57 7.98
C VAL A 110 -20.55 28.04 7.43
N THR A 111 -19.71 28.91 6.86
CA THR A 111 -18.40 28.51 6.31
C THR A 111 -17.52 27.86 7.36
N LYS A 112 -17.40 28.47 8.54
CA LYS A 112 -16.59 27.92 9.63
C LYS A 112 -17.10 26.56 10.13
N GLN A 113 -18.42 26.40 10.22
CA GLN A 113 -19.02 25.12 10.62
C GLN A 113 -18.77 24.05 9.56
N TYR A 114 -18.93 24.38 8.28
CA TYR A 114 -18.62 23.50 7.16
C TYR A 114 -17.17 23.02 7.19
N GLU A 115 -16.21 23.94 7.35
CA GLU A 115 -14.78 23.61 7.44
C GLU A 115 -14.49 22.65 8.60
N ARG A 116 -15.09 22.89 9.76
CA ARG A 116 -14.95 22.03 10.95
C ARG A 116 -15.46 20.62 10.67
N VAL A 117 -16.70 20.49 10.20
CA VAL A 117 -17.34 19.19 9.93
C VAL A 117 -16.61 18.44 8.81
N SER A 118 -16.17 19.13 7.77
CA SER A 118 -15.38 18.58 6.68
C SER A 118 -14.02 18.04 7.15
N THR A 119 -13.35 18.79 8.04
CA THR A 119 -12.09 18.37 8.67
C THR A 119 -12.30 17.12 9.53
N GLU A 120 -13.34 17.10 10.36
CA GLU A 120 -13.69 15.95 11.20
C GLU A 120 -13.99 14.69 10.37
N TYR A 121 -14.75 14.84 9.27
CA TYR A 121 -15.00 13.74 8.33
C TYR A 121 -13.71 13.23 7.68
N THR A 122 -12.83 14.14 7.23
CA THR A 122 -11.56 13.77 6.60
C THR A 122 -10.66 13.01 7.57
N GLN A 123 -10.52 13.49 8.81
CA GLN A 123 -9.76 12.81 9.85
C GLN A 123 -10.34 11.44 10.19
N LEU A 124 -11.67 11.31 10.25
CA LEU A 124 -12.34 10.04 10.48
C LEU A 124 -12.01 9.04 9.36
N MET A 125 -12.09 9.47 8.11
CA MET A 125 -11.78 8.62 6.95
C MET A 125 -10.30 8.24 6.87
N ASP A 126 -9.39 9.12 7.28
CA ASP A 126 -7.96 8.81 7.35
C ASP A 126 -7.65 7.81 8.47
N ASN A 127 -8.26 7.99 9.65
CA ASN A 127 -8.17 7.00 10.73
C ASN A 127 -8.73 5.64 10.30
N LEU A 128 -9.83 5.62 9.54
CA LEU A 128 -10.42 4.37 9.02
C LEU A 128 -9.48 3.67 8.02
N LYS A 129 -8.72 4.42 7.20
CA LYS A 129 -7.68 3.85 6.33
C LYS A 129 -6.48 3.31 7.10
N GLU A 130 -6.17 3.90 8.26
CA GLU A 130 -5.06 3.47 9.11
C GLU A 130 -5.42 2.27 9.98
N TYR A 131 -6.68 2.17 10.41
CA TYR A 131 -7.19 1.15 11.32
C TYR A 131 -6.80 -0.30 10.98
N PRO A 132 -6.92 -0.79 9.72
CA PRO A 132 -6.50 -2.16 9.39
C PRO A 132 -5.01 -2.40 9.62
N LYS A 133 -4.16 -1.39 9.45
CA LYS A 133 -2.72 -1.50 9.68
C LYS A 133 -2.40 -1.66 11.16
N ILE A 134 -3.07 -0.87 12.01
CA ILE A 134 -2.90 -0.93 13.47
C ILE A 134 -3.42 -2.27 14.01
N CYS A 135 -4.59 -2.73 13.54
CA CYS A 135 -5.14 -4.03 13.95
C CYS A 135 -4.18 -5.17 13.61
N LYS A 136 -3.65 -5.17 12.38
CA LYS A 136 -2.66 -6.16 11.94
C LYS A 136 -1.39 -6.16 12.82
N GLN A 137 -0.89 -4.98 13.18
CA GLN A 137 0.30 -4.85 14.04
C GLN A 137 0.05 -5.29 15.49
N LEU A 138 -1.21 -5.32 15.93
CA LEU A 138 -1.62 -5.80 17.24
C LEU A 138 -2.13 -7.25 17.22
N GLY A 139 -2.03 -7.95 16.09
CA GLY A 139 -2.52 -9.33 15.93
C GLY A 139 -4.04 -9.47 16.09
N GLN A 140 -4.79 -8.42 15.76
CA GLN A 140 -6.26 -8.41 15.84
C GLN A 140 -6.87 -8.31 14.44
N GLU A 141 -7.94 -9.07 14.22
CA GLU A 141 -8.71 -8.97 12.99
C GLU A 141 -9.48 -7.63 12.96
N PRO A 142 -9.40 -6.87 11.86
CA PRO A 142 -10.14 -5.62 11.73
C PRO A 142 -11.65 -5.89 11.80
N ARG A 143 -12.35 -5.17 12.67
CA ARG A 143 -13.80 -5.18 12.69
C ARG A 143 -14.36 -4.37 11.51
N ASP A 144 -15.46 -4.85 10.94
CA ASP A 144 -16.18 -4.13 9.90
C ASP A 144 -17.12 -3.07 10.52
N PHE A 145 -17.01 -1.83 10.01
CA PHE A 145 -17.83 -0.68 10.40
C PHE A 145 -18.69 -0.22 9.23
N THR A 146 -19.55 -1.12 8.72
CA THR A 146 -20.45 -0.87 7.58
C THR A 146 -21.31 0.39 7.71
N ASP A 147 -21.64 0.80 8.94
CA ASP A 147 -22.39 2.03 9.21
C ASP A 147 -21.66 3.32 8.78
N LEU A 148 -20.32 3.30 8.74
CA LEU A 148 -19.52 4.43 8.23
C LEU A 148 -19.64 4.59 6.72
N GLY A 149 -19.85 3.50 5.99
CA GLY A 149 -20.07 3.52 4.54
C GLY A 149 -21.41 4.15 4.13
N LYS A 150 -22.31 4.39 5.09
CA LYS A 150 -23.60 5.07 4.86
C LYS A 150 -23.47 6.59 4.86
N ILE A 151 -22.33 7.13 5.32
CA ILE A 151 -22.08 8.57 5.36
C ILE A 151 -21.38 8.96 4.06
N ALA A 152 -22.11 9.66 3.19
CA ALA A 152 -21.52 10.25 1.99
C ALA A 152 -20.60 11.42 2.36
N ALA A 153 -19.57 11.65 1.55
CA ALA A 153 -18.75 12.85 1.69
C ALA A 153 -19.63 14.11 1.58
N LEU A 154 -19.36 15.09 2.44
CA LEU A 154 -20.02 16.39 2.39
C LEU A 154 -19.84 16.98 0.99
N ALA A 155 -20.94 17.26 0.29
CA ALA A 155 -20.89 17.73 -1.09
C ALA A 155 -20.15 19.07 -1.15
N LYS A 156 -19.15 19.16 -2.03
CA LYS A 156 -18.37 20.39 -2.27
C LYS A 156 -19.22 21.58 -2.72
N GLU A 157 -20.44 21.33 -3.16
CA GLU A 157 -21.38 22.33 -3.66
C GLU A 157 -21.96 23.24 -2.57
N VAL A 158 -21.75 22.91 -1.29
CA VAL A 158 -22.04 23.83 -0.18
C VAL A 158 -20.90 24.87 -0.05
N ASN A 159 -20.98 25.86 -0.94
CA ASN A 159 -20.86 27.30 -0.64
C ASN A 159 -19.54 28.04 -0.36
N ALA A 160 -18.36 27.42 -0.33
CA ALA A 160 -17.12 28.24 -0.26
C ALA A 160 -16.78 29.00 -1.58
N ASN A 161 -17.37 28.59 -2.71
CA ASN A 161 -17.06 29.11 -4.06
C ASN A 161 -18.30 29.60 -4.84
N SER A 162 -19.41 29.91 -4.16
CA SER A 162 -20.59 30.44 -4.86
C SER A 162 -20.48 31.95 -5.02
N TRP A 163 -20.97 32.48 -6.14
CA TRP A 163 -20.95 33.92 -6.44
C TRP A 163 -21.62 34.77 -5.35
N GLN A 164 -22.52 34.16 -4.56
CA GLN A 164 -23.23 34.80 -3.46
C GLN A 164 -22.29 35.19 -2.33
N TYR A 165 -21.33 34.34 -1.97
CA TYR A 165 -20.33 34.65 -0.94
C TYR A 165 -19.40 35.77 -1.41
N ASP A 166 -18.86 35.63 -2.63
CA ASP A 166 -18.01 36.68 -3.23
C ASP A 166 -18.74 38.03 -3.29
N PHE A 167 -20.02 38.00 -3.64
CA PHE A 167 -20.86 39.19 -3.68
C PHE A 167 -21.08 39.80 -2.29
N ILE A 168 -21.41 39.00 -1.27
CA ILE A 168 -21.57 39.48 0.12
C ILE A 168 -20.27 40.09 0.62
N TYR A 169 -19.13 39.42 0.42
CA TYR A 169 -17.83 39.94 0.83
C TYR A 169 -17.50 41.26 0.14
N ALA A 170 -17.83 41.41 -1.15
CA ALA A 170 -17.67 42.65 -1.88
C ALA A 170 -18.58 43.76 -1.33
N LEU A 171 -19.85 43.48 -1.09
CA LEU A 171 -20.80 44.44 -0.50
C LEU A 171 -20.32 44.92 0.88
N ALA A 172 -19.88 43.99 1.73
CA ALA A 172 -19.39 44.33 3.06
C ALA A 172 -18.09 45.14 3.02
N ARG A 173 -17.18 44.83 2.08
CA ARG A 173 -15.91 45.56 1.90
C ARG A 173 -16.14 47.01 1.50
N HIS A 174 -17.14 47.28 0.67
CA HIS A 174 -17.45 48.61 0.14
C HIS A 174 -18.64 49.28 0.84
N LYS A 175 -19.11 48.75 1.98
CA LYS A 175 -20.39 49.15 2.60
C LYS A 175 -20.51 50.64 2.96
N GLU A 176 -19.40 51.30 3.29
CA GLU A 176 -19.37 52.74 3.56
C GLU A 176 -19.51 53.55 2.26
N GLU A 177 -18.78 53.15 1.21
CA GLU A 177 -18.80 53.78 -0.11
C GLU A 177 -20.17 53.65 -0.78
N LEU A 178 -20.85 52.52 -0.58
CA LEU A 178 -22.19 52.26 -1.10
C LEU A 178 -23.21 53.29 -0.60
N ASN A 179 -23.04 53.83 0.61
CA ASN A 179 -23.97 54.80 1.17
C ASN A 179 -24.01 56.10 0.37
N ASP A 180 -22.82 56.62 0.03
CA ASP A 180 -22.66 57.94 -0.56
C ASP A 180 -22.70 57.90 -2.10
N SER A 181 -22.47 56.73 -2.70
CA SER A 181 -22.38 56.56 -4.16
C SER A 181 -23.50 55.73 -4.79
N PHE A 182 -24.01 54.70 -4.10
CA PHE A 182 -24.96 53.74 -4.66
C PHE A 182 -26.37 53.95 -4.10
N PHE A 183 -26.53 53.94 -2.77
CA PHE A 183 -27.82 54.18 -2.11
C PHE A 183 -28.32 55.63 -2.24
N ALA A 184 -27.41 56.59 -2.45
CA ALA A 184 -27.76 57.98 -2.70
C ALA A 184 -28.42 58.22 -4.07
N LEU A 185 -28.29 57.29 -5.03
CA LEU A 185 -28.85 57.44 -6.38
C LEU A 185 -30.37 57.21 -6.41
N ASP A 186 -30.83 56.16 -5.74
CA ASP A 186 -32.24 55.80 -5.60
C ASP A 186 -32.42 54.94 -4.35
N SER A 187 -33.36 55.31 -3.48
CA SER A 187 -33.67 54.61 -2.23
C SER A 187 -34.12 53.16 -2.45
N LYS A 188 -34.64 52.84 -3.64
CA LYS A 188 -35.03 51.48 -4.04
C LYS A 188 -33.84 50.53 -4.17
N LEU A 189 -32.63 51.04 -4.40
CA LEU A 189 -31.41 50.23 -4.41
C LEU A 189 -31.11 49.70 -3.00
N ALA A 190 -31.27 50.54 -1.97
CA ALA A 190 -31.14 50.11 -0.59
C ALA A 190 -32.25 49.09 -0.21
N LYS A 191 -33.49 49.32 -0.67
CA LYS A 191 -34.59 48.35 -0.52
C LYS A 191 -34.24 46.98 -1.13
N GLY A 192 -33.71 46.97 -2.35
CA GLY A 192 -33.29 45.74 -3.04
C GLY A 192 -32.20 44.97 -2.27
N VAL A 193 -31.22 45.67 -1.70
CA VAL A 193 -30.19 45.04 -0.87
C VAL A 193 -30.77 44.44 0.41
N ILE A 194 -31.75 45.08 1.04
CA ILE A 194 -32.42 44.55 2.25
C ILE A 194 -33.19 43.26 1.93
N LEU A 195 -33.95 43.22 0.84
CA LEU A 195 -34.71 42.03 0.43
C LEU A 195 -33.78 40.87 0.03
N MET A 196 -32.70 41.17 -0.69
CA MET A 196 -31.67 40.18 -1.01
C MET A 196 -30.99 39.63 0.24
N ALA A 197 -30.71 40.49 1.23
CA ALA A 197 -30.13 40.07 2.48
C ALA A 197 -31.07 39.13 3.26
N ASP A 198 -32.37 39.40 3.26
CA ASP A 198 -33.39 38.54 3.87
C ASP A 198 -33.42 37.13 3.23
N GLU A 199 -33.44 37.06 1.89
CA GLU A 199 -33.39 35.78 1.17
C GLU A 199 -32.12 34.98 1.47
N LEU A 200 -30.96 35.65 1.53
CA LEU A 200 -29.68 34.98 1.83
C LEU A 200 -29.60 34.52 3.28
N LEU A 201 -30.17 35.26 4.23
CA LEU A 201 -30.23 34.85 5.64
C LEU A 201 -31.09 33.58 5.81
N ILE A 202 -32.26 33.51 5.17
CA ILE A 202 -33.11 32.31 5.17
C ILE A 202 -32.34 31.13 4.56
N LYS A 203 -31.68 31.35 3.43
CA LYS A 203 -30.86 30.31 2.78
C LYS A 203 -29.76 29.79 3.71
N PHE A 204 -28.97 30.68 4.33
CA PHE A 204 -27.90 30.29 5.24
C PHE A 204 -28.41 29.61 6.51
N SER A 205 -29.60 29.97 6.99
CA SER A 205 -30.26 29.26 8.09
C SER A 205 -30.57 27.82 7.72
N HIS A 206 -31.13 27.56 6.54
CA HIS A 206 -31.39 26.18 6.08
C HIS A 206 -30.10 25.37 5.89
N GLU A 207 -29.05 25.98 5.33
CA GLU A 207 -27.76 25.29 5.18
C GLU A 207 -27.12 24.94 6.52
N MET A 208 -27.29 25.81 7.52
CA MET A 208 -26.84 25.51 8.88
C MET A 208 -27.62 24.34 9.48
N GLU A 209 -28.94 24.28 9.29
CA GLU A 209 -29.78 23.16 9.74
C GLU A 209 -29.32 21.84 9.09
N ASP A 210 -29.10 21.84 7.77
CA ASP A 210 -28.61 20.67 7.03
C ASP A 210 -27.23 20.22 7.52
N LEU A 211 -26.31 21.17 7.76
CA LEU A 211 -24.97 20.87 8.31
C LEU A 211 -25.03 20.28 9.71
N ASN A 212 -25.94 20.77 10.55
CA ASN A 212 -26.13 20.25 11.90
C ASN A 212 -26.69 18.83 11.88
N LEU A 213 -27.71 18.56 11.06
CA LEU A 213 -28.26 17.21 10.87
C LEU A 213 -27.18 16.24 10.36
N TYR A 214 -26.37 16.66 9.40
CA TYR A 214 -25.24 15.86 8.93
C TYR A 214 -24.22 15.59 10.04
N ASN A 215 -23.85 16.62 10.81
CA ASN A 215 -22.88 16.48 11.90
C ASN A 215 -23.39 15.53 13.00
N GLU A 216 -24.66 15.59 13.35
CA GLU A 216 -25.27 14.64 14.29
C GLU A 216 -25.21 13.20 13.78
N ALA A 217 -25.51 12.98 12.50
CA ALA A 217 -25.40 11.68 11.87
C ALA A 217 -23.93 11.18 11.86
N LEU A 218 -22.99 12.06 11.50
CA LEU A 218 -21.55 11.77 11.50
C LEU A 218 -21.08 11.31 12.87
N VAL A 219 -21.40 12.06 13.93
CA VAL A 219 -21.03 11.73 15.30
C VAL A 219 -21.66 10.39 15.74
N ARG A 220 -22.95 10.19 15.44
CA ARG A 220 -23.69 8.99 15.82
C ARG A 220 -23.12 7.72 15.18
N HIS A 221 -22.90 7.74 13.87
CA HIS A 221 -22.38 6.58 13.14
C HIS A 221 -20.89 6.32 13.39
N ALA A 222 -20.11 7.37 13.72
CA ALA A 222 -18.68 7.24 14.02
C ALA A 222 -18.36 6.83 15.46
N LEU A 223 -19.33 6.82 16.37
CA LEU A 223 -19.09 6.65 17.80
C LEU A 223 -18.38 5.33 18.13
N SER A 224 -18.87 4.21 17.60
CA SER A 224 -18.33 2.87 17.86
C SER A 224 -16.89 2.75 17.37
N PHE A 225 -16.63 3.23 16.15
CA PHE A 225 -15.29 3.26 15.57
C PHE A 225 -14.34 4.15 16.37
N ARG A 226 -14.75 5.37 16.73
CA ARG A 226 -13.90 6.31 17.49
C ARG A 226 -13.47 5.71 18.83
N GLN A 227 -14.39 5.09 19.57
CA GLN A 227 -14.08 4.45 20.85
C GLN A 227 -13.07 3.31 20.69
N GLU A 228 -13.28 2.45 19.69
CA GLU A 228 -12.40 1.32 19.42
C GLU A 228 -11.01 1.77 18.94
N PHE A 229 -10.96 2.72 18.01
CA PHE A 229 -9.73 3.24 17.43
C PHE A 229 -8.84 3.92 18.48
N VAL A 230 -9.42 4.67 19.42
CA VAL A 230 -8.67 5.29 20.53
C VAL A 230 -8.02 4.23 21.43
N LEU A 231 -8.77 3.18 21.79
CA LEU A 231 -8.25 2.09 22.62
C LEU A 231 -7.15 1.29 21.93
N LEU A 232 -7.31 1.01 20.63
CA LEU A 232 -6.30 0.32 19.81
C LEU A 232 -5.04 1.16 19.65
N ARG A 233 -5.18 2.45 19.36
CA ARG A 233 -4.03 3.35 19.20
C ARG A 233 -3.25 3.49 20.50
N SER A 234 -3.91 3.57 21.64
CA SER A 234 -3.24 3.57 22.95
C SER A 234 -2.43 2.30 23.18
N ARG A 235 -3.02 1.12 22.90
CA ARG A 235 -2.31 -0.17 23.01
C ARG A 235 -1.16 -0.29 22.02
N PHE A 236 -1.31 0.23 20.81
CA PHE A 236 -0.26 0.29 19.80
C PHE A 236 0.91 1.17 20.24
N GLU A 237 0.62 2.34 20.80
CA GLU A 237 1.64 3.24 21.36
C GLU A 237 2.32 2.64 22.60
N GLU A 238 1.58 1.92 23.45
CA GLU A 238 2.13 1.15 24.57
C GLU A 238 3.03 0.00 24.10
N ASN A 239 2.61 -0.80 23.12
CA ASN A 239 3.44 -1.86 22.54
C ASN A 239 4.72 -1.29 21.94
N LYS A 240 4.65 -0.16 21.23
CA LYS A 240 5.85 0.53 20.73
C LYS A 240 6.78 1.02 21.84
N ARG A 241 6.23 1.49 22.97
CA ARG A 241 7.02 1.90 24.14
C ARG A 241 7.65 0.70 24.84
N ASN A 242 6.90 -0.39 25.00
CA ASN A 242 7.39 -1.64 25.57
C ASN A 242 8.48 -2.25 24.67
N GLU A 243 8.29 -2.24 23.35
CA GLU A 243 9.32 -2.66 22.40
C GLU A 243 10.59 -1.79 22.46
N ALA A 244 10.45 -0.48 22.66
CA ALA A 244 11.60 0.41 22.85
C ALA A 244 12.33 0.12 24.18
N GLN A 245 11.57 -0.21 25.22
CA GLN A 245 12.10 -0.55 26.54
C GLN A 245 12.73 -1.96 26.57
N ASP A 246 12.22 -2.90 25.78
CA ASP A 246 12.81 -4.23 25.58
C ASP A 246 14.11 -4.17 24.75
N ILE A 247 14.25 -3.21 23.84
CA ILE A 247 15.52 -2.93 23.13
C ILE A 247 16.57 -2.39 24.10
N GLU A 248 16.17 -1.49 25.01
CA GLU A 248 17.07 -0.92 26.02
C GLU A 248 17.49 -1.96 27.07
N ASN A 249 16.59 -2.91 27.40
CA ASN A 249 16.83 -4.01 28.33
C ASN A 249 17.39 -5.29 27.67
N ALA A 250 17.71 -5.27 26.37
CA ALA A 250 18.25 -6.44 25.70
C ALA A 250 19.56 -6.89 26.38
N PRO A 251 19.70 -8.18 26.72
CA PRO A 251 20.90 -8.66 27.41
C PRO A 251 22.13 -8.38 26.57
N ALA A 252 23.20 -7.88 27.21
CA ALA A 252 24.47 -7.65 26.54
C ALA A 252 25.06 -9.00 26.11
N ILE A 253 24.89 -9.35 24.84
CA ILE A 253 25.49 -10.54 24.24
C ILE A 253 27.01 -10.38 24.26
N LYS A 254 27.69 -11.33 24.89
CA LYS A 254 29.15 -11.39 24.98
C LYS A 254 29.64 -12.82 24.72
N ASN A 255 30.79 -12.94 24.08
CA ASN A 255 31.37 -14.22 23.67
C ASN A 255 30.42 -15.03 22.77
N ALA A 256 29.77 -14.36 21.81
CA ALA A 256 28.82 -15.02 20.92
C ALA A 256 29.48 -16.17 20.14
N LEU A 257 30.67 -15.93 19.59
CA LEU A 257 31.44 -16.89 18.82
C LEU A 257 31.70 -18.19 19.60
N ASP A 258 32.13 -18.07 20.87
CA ASP A 258 32.37 -19.24 21.72
C ASP A 258 31.08 -20.00 22.05
N THR A 259 29.99 -19.27 22.28
CA THR A 259 28.67 -19.87 22.53
C THR A 259 28.18 -20.68 21.32
N ILE A 260 28.30 -20.10 20.11
CA ILE A 260 27.92 -20.77 18.85
C ILE A 260 28.79 -22.01 18.61
N LEU A 261 30.11 -21.90 18.79
CA LEU A 261 31.04 -23.01 18.61
C LEU A 261 30.77 -24.14 19.61
N HIS A 262 30.56 -23.81 20.89
CA HIS A 262 30.23 -24.80 21.92
C HIS A 262 28.90 -25.50 21.61
N TYR A 263 27.87 -24.72 21.26
CA TYR A 263 26.57 -25.23 20.89
C TYR A 263 26.61 -26.14 19.65
N SER A 264 27.51 -25.88 18.70
CA SER A 264 27.62 -26.66 17.47
C SER A 264 28.10 -28.11 17.69
N GLY A 265 28.84 -28.38 18.77
CA GLY A 265 29.46 -29.69 18.99
C GLY A 265 30.46 -30.11 17.90
N LEU A 266 30.99 -29.15 17.13
CA LEU A 266 32.00 -29.40 16.11
C LEU A 266 33.31 -29.92 16.70
N ASP A 267 34.09 -30.58 15.84
CA ASP A 267 35.46 -30.97 16.16
C ASP A 267 36.31 -29.76 16.60
N ALA A 268 37.12 -29.96 17.65
CA ALA A 268 37.91 -28.90 18.27
C ALA A 268 38.92 -28.27 17.31
N GLU A 269 39.43 -29.01 16.33
CA GLU A 269 40.35 -28.50 15.31
C GLU A 269 39.63 -27.53 14.37
N ILE A 270 38.43 -27.89 13.89
CA ILE A 270 37.62 -27.05 13.00
C ILE A 270 37.15 -25.80 13.74
N ALA A 271 36.63 -25.95 14.96
CA ALA A 271 36.18 -24.85 15.80
C ALA A 271 37.33 -23.87 16.12
N GLY A 272 38.50 -24.40 16.50
CA GLY A 272 39.69 -23.60 16.77
C GLY A 272 40.17 -22.82 15.54
N ARG A 273 40.22 -23.49 14.37
CA ARG A 273 40.59 -22.86 13.10
C ARG A 273 39.62 -21.76 12.70
N PHE A 274 38.31 -22.00 12.81
CA PHE A 274 37.29 -20.99 12.52
C PHE A 274 37.45 -19.77 13.41
N LYS A 275 37.61 -19.98 14.73
CA LYS A 275 37.83 -18.90 15.70
C LYS A 275 39.05 -18.04 15.36
N VAL A 276 40.18 -18.68 15.05
CA VAL A 276 41.41 -17.98 14.63
C VAL A 276 41.18 -17.17 13.36
N ASN A 277 40.53 -17.74 12.36
CA ASN A 277 40.27 -17.05 11.09
C ASN A 277 39.31 -15.86 11.26
N VAL A 278 38.29 -15.97 12.11
CA VAL A 278 37.38 -14.86 12.43
C VAL A 278 38.14 -13.73 13.15
N ASN A 279 39.01 -14.05 14.10
CA ASN A 279 39.84 -13.05 14.77
C ASN A 279 40.80 -12.36 13.80
N ASN A 280 41.48 -13.11 12.93
CA ASN A 280 42.30 -12.54 11.87
C ASN A 280 41.48 -11.63 10.95
N TYR A 281 40.23 -11.99 10.66
CA TYR A 281 39.34 -11.15 9.86
C TYR A 281 38.96 -9.86 10.59
N LYS A 282 38.72 -9.90 11.91
CA LYS A 282 38.44 -8.73 12.76
C LYS A 282 39.55 -7.68 12.68
N GLU A 283 40.81 -8.12 12.68
CA GLU A 283 41.99 -7.25 12.64
C GLU A 283 42.23 -6.53 11.30
N ILE A 284 41.56 -6.95 10.22
CA ILE A 284 41.69 -6.29 8.92
C ILE A 284 41.08 -4.89 8.97
N GLU A 285 41.87 -3.86 8.66
CA GLU A 285 41.37 -2.48 8.58
C GLU A 285 40.38 -2.28 7.42
N ASN A 286 40.79 -2.65 6.19
CA ASN A 286 39.95 -2.53 5.01
C ASN A 286 39.23 -3.84 4.66
N LYS A 287 37.99 -3.98 5.14
CA LYS A 287 37.14 -5.15 4.89
C LYS A 287 36.82 -5.41 3.41
N PHE A 288 37.08 -4.46 2.50
CA PHE A 288 36.82 -4.57 1.06
C PHE A 288 38.07 -4.91 0.23
N GLU A 289 39.22 -5.07 0.87
CA GLU A 289 40.46 -5.38 0.18
C GLU A 289 40.40 -6.74 -0.53
N SER A 290 41.00 -6.81 -1.72
CA SER A 290 40.95 -7.97 -2.62
C SER A 290 42.31 -8.60 -2.88
N THR A 291 43.25 -8.49 -1.93
CA THR A 291 44.53 -9.21 -2.00
C THR A 291 44.34 -10.71 -1.81
N ASP A 292 45.28 -11.50 -2.34
CA ASP A 292 45.16 -12.97 -2.35
C ASP A 292 45.11 -13.57 -0.95
N HIS A 293 45.85 -12.98 0.01
CA HIS A 293 45.81 -13.37 1.42
C HIS A 293 44.40 -13.22 2.01
N ILE A 294 43.75 -12.07 1.80
CA ILE A 294 42.42 -11.80 2.38
C ILE A 294 41.34 -12.61 1.65
N ARG A 295 41.46 -12.77 0.32
CA ARG A 295 40.57 -13.66 -0.44
C ARG A 295 40.65 -15.10 0.08
N LYS A 296 41.85 -15.59 0.37
CA LYS A 296 42.06 -16.91 0.96
C LYS A 296 41.42 -17.00 2.34
N LEU A 297 41.63 -16.01 3.21
CA LEU A 297 41.00 -15.97 4.53
C LEU A 297 39.47 -16.03 4.45
N ARG A 298 38.83 -15.20 3.60
CA ARG A 298 37.37 -15.26 3.40
C ARG A 298 36.89 -16.62 2.89
N LYS A 299 37.67 -17.26 2.01
CA LYS A 299 37.36 -18.60 1.49
C LYS A 299 37.46 -19.66 2.57
N ASP A 300 38.50 -19.60 3.42
CA ASP A 300 38.70 -20.56 4.51
C ASP A 300 37.60 -20.41 5.57
N ILE A 301 37.25 -19.17 5.95
CA ILE A 301 36.06 -18.88 6.79
C ILE A 301 34.81 -19.42 6.12
N GLY A 302 34.61 -19.17 4.83
CA GLY A 302 33.42 -19.62 4.09
C GLY A 302 33.25 -21.13 4.07
N ARG A 303 34.34 -21.90 3.96
CA ARG A 303 34.30 -23.36 4.03
C ARG A 303 33.88 -23.82 5.43
N ASP A 304 34.60 -23.36 6.45
CA ASP A 304 34.37 -23.79 7.83
C ASP A 304 33.00 -23.31 8.35
N TYR A 305 32.50 -22.19 7.84
CA TYR A 305 31.15 -21.67 8.11
C TYR A 305 30.06 -22.66 7.69
N LEU A 306 30.19 -23.34 6.54
CA LEU A 306 29.17 -24.30 6.08
C LEU A 306 29.09 -25.52 7.01
N ASP A 307 30.25 -26.01 7.45
CA ASP A 307 30.30 -27.13 8.40
C ASP A 307 29.73 -26.72 9.77
N LEU A 308 30.02 -25.49 10.23
CA LEU A 308 29.42 -24.88 11.42
C LEU A 308 27.90 -24.69 11.29
N TYR A 309 27.43 -24.19 10.15
CA TYR A 309 26.01 -23.99 9.89
C TYR A 309 25.23 -25.29 9.96
N LYS A 310 25.75 -26.35 9.32
CA LYS A 310 25.17 -27.69 9.37
C LYS A 310 25.09 -28.20 10.81
N ALA A 311 26.18 -28.10 11.57
CA ALA A 311 26.25 -28.62 12.94
C ALA A 311 25.30 -27.89 13.89
N VAL A 312 25.25 -26.56 13.84
CA VAL A 312 24.33 -25.74 14.65
C VAL A 312 22.87 -26.02 14.29
N LEU A 313 22.56 -26.17 12.99
CA LEU A 313 21.21 -26.52 12.54
C LEU A 313 20.79 -27.90 13.06
N LEU A 314 21.64 -28.92 12.92
CA LEU A 314 21.30 -30.26 13.42
C LEU A 314 21.10 -30.27 14.94
N ASN A 315 21.90 -29.53 15.71
CA ASN A 315 21.70 -29.44 17.16
C ASN A 315 20.43 -28.68 17.54
N SER A 316 20.01 -27.68 16.75
CA SER A 316 18.72 -26.98 16.97
C SER A 316 17.48 -27.86 16.85
N LEU A 317 17.61 -29.04 16.24
CA LEU A 317 16.53 -30.04 16.18
C LEU A 317 16.41 -30.88 17.45
N ILE A 318 17.43 -30.86 18.32
CA ILE A 318 17.57 -31.76 19.47
C ILE A 318 17.57 -30.98 20.78
N THR A 319 18.27 -29.86 20.83
CA THR A 319 18.44 -29.02 22.02
C THR A 319 17.80 -27.66 21.84
N ASP A 320 17.43 -27.03 22.96
CA ASP A 320 16.95 -25.66 22.92
C ASP A 320 18.04 -24.72 22.39
N MET A 321 17.67 -23.86 21.45
CA MET A 321 18.61 -23.06 20.68
C MET A 321 18.89 -21.73 21.39
N PRO A 322 20.15 -21.46 21.81
CA PRO A 322 20.51 -20.18 22.40
C PRO A 322 20.34 -19.07 21.36
N VAL A 323 20.15 -17.83 21.84
CA VAL A 323 19.80 -16.72 20.95
C VAL A 323 20.94 -16.39 19.98
N GLU A 324 22.19 -16.58 20.39
CA GLU A 324 23.38 -16.41 19.58
C GLU A 324 23.40 -17.38 18.40
N ALA A 325 23.05 -18.65 18.64
CA ALA A 325 22.90 -19.66 17.59
C ALA A 325 21.73 -19.34 16.65
N ARG A 326 20.62 -18.81 17.19
CA ARG A 326 19.49 -18.35 16.38
C ARG A 326 19.88 -17.17 15.47
N MET A 327 20.55 -16.17 16.02
CA MET A 327 21.08 -15.03 15.27
C MET A 327 22.09 -15.48 14.21
N PHE A 328 22.91 -16.47 14.51
CA PHE A 328 23.82 -17.08 13.53
C PHE A 328 23.06 -17.72 12.36
N LEU A 329 22.08 -18.59 12.63
CA LEU A 329 21.32 -19.27 11.59
C LEU A 329 20.49 -18.31 10.73
N TYR A 330 19.87 -17.29 11.34
CA TYR A 330 18.98 -16.37 10.64
C TYR A 330 19.72 -15.24 9.91
N PHE A 331 20.80 -14.74 10.49
CA PHE A 331 21.42 -13.48 10.09
C PHE A 331 22.91 -13.57 9.73
N GLY A 332 23.54 -14.74 9.93
CA GLY A 332 24.99 -14.89 9.77
C GLY A 332 25.78 -14.21 10.88
N PHE A 333 25.16 -13.93 12.03
CA PHE A 333 25.81 -13.34 13.19
C PHE A 333 26.83 -14.31 13.81
N VAL A 334 28.03 -13.84 14.09
CA VAL A 334 29.10 -14.67 14.69
C VAL A 334 29.75 -13.99 15.90
N ASP A 335 29.90 -12.67 15.87
CA ASP A 335 30.70 -11.93 16.85
C ASP A 335 30.11 -10.52 17.04
N GLU A 336 29.97 -10.12 18.30
CA GLU A 336 29.38 -8.85 18.71
C GLU A 336 30.22 -7.62 18.32
N ASP A 337 31.55 -7.72 18.20
CA ASP A 337 32.40 -6.59 17.82
C ASP A 337 32.32 -6.32 16.30
N LEU A 338 32.26 -7.39 15.51
CA LEU A 338 32.01 -7.33 14.06
C LEU A 338 30.64 -6.72 13.77
N ALA A 339 29.61 -7.15 14.49
CA ALA A 339 28.27 -6.60 14.35
C ALA A 339 28.17 -5.18 14.90
N GLY A 340 28.86 -4.87 16.00
CA GLY A 340 28.67 -3.64 16.77
C GLY A 340 27.50 -3.73 17.75
N GLU A 341 27.56 -2.96 18.83
CA GLU A 341 26.63 -3.06 19.97
C GLU A 341 25.17 -2.81 19.56
N ASP A 342 24.88 -1.70 18.87
CA ASP A 342 23.52 -1.32 18.49
C ASP A 342 22.89 -2.33 17.51
N ASN A 343 23.70 -2.80 16.55
CA ASN A 343 23.26 -3.81 15.60
C ASN A 343 23.02 -5.15 16.30
N THR A 344 23.85 -5.53 17.27
CA THR A 344 23.68 -6.76 18.04
C THR A 344 22.34 -6.76 18.80
N LYS A 345 21.97 -5.64 19.44
CA LYS A 345 20.65 -5.47 20.09
C LYS A 345 19.51 -5.59 19.08
N THR A 346 19.68 -4.98 17.91
CA THR A 346 18.69 -5.01 16.82
C THR A 346 18.49 -6.44 16.29
N LEU A 347 19.57 -7.17 16.04
CA LEU A 347 19.53 -8.56 15.60
C LEU A 347 18.89 -9.47 16.65
N TYR A 348 19.16 -9.25 17.94
CA TYR A 348 18.49 -9.98 19.03
C TYR A 348 16.97 -9.80 18.96
N LYS A 349 16.50 -8.55 18.79
CA LYS A 349 15.07 -8.25 18.62
C LYS A 349 14.48 -9.01 17.43
N PHE A 350 15.10 -8.92 16.25
CA PHE A 350 14.60 -9.62 15.07
C PHE A 350 14.60 -11.15 15.23
N ALA A 351 15.58 -11.73 15.92
CA ALA A 351 15.61 -13.16 16.20
C ALA A 351 14.46 -13.61 17.11
N LYS A 352 14.03 -12.75 18.04
CA LYS A 352 12.93 -13.01 18.97
C LYS A 352 11.55 -12.81 18.33
N LEU A 353 11.41 -11.80 17.48
CA LEU A 353 10.16 -11.43 16.83
C LEU A 353 9.94 -12.13 15.48
N TRP A 354 10.83 -13.03 15.06
CA TRP A 354 10.63 -13.77 13.82
C TRP A 354 9.37 -14.64 13.89
N GLU A 355 8.42 -14.35 13.02
CA GLU A 355 7.21 -15.15 12.82
C GLU A 355 7.29 -15.90 11.49
N ALA A 356 7.01 -17.20 11.55
CA ALA A 356 6.99 -18.04 10.36
C ALA A 356 5.78 -17.71 9.48
N ASP A 357 5.96 -17.80 8.16
CA ASP A 357 4.85 -17.66 7.21
C ASP A 357 3.85 -18.82 7.36
N GLU A 358 2.58 -18.50 7.58
CA GLU A 358 1.48 -19.47 7.72
C GLU A 358 1.38 -20.42 6.52
N LYS A 359 1.68 -19.90 5.31
CA LYS A 359 1.64 -20.69 4.07
C LYS A 359 2.96 -21.39 3.77
N GLY A 360 4.00 -21.13 4.54
CA GLY A 360 5.34 -21.71 4.40
C GLY A 360 6.01 -21.44 3.05
N LYS A 361 5.70 -20.31 2.39
CA LYS A 361 6.29 -19.88 1.10
C LYS A 361 7.41 -18.89 1.27
N TYR A 362 7.37 -18.06 2.31
CA TYR A 362 8.41 -17.09 2.62
C TYR A 362 9.15 -17.52 3.89
N LEU A 363 10.43 -17.84 3.74
CA LEU A 363 11.17 -18.64 4.71
C LEU A 363 12.55 -18.04 4.95
N THR A 364 13.08 -18.18 6.17
CA THR A 364 14.54 -18.05 6.33
C THR A 364 15.24 -19.20 5.62
N ALA A 365 16.53 -19.04 5.30
CA ALA A 365 17.35 -20.15 4.83
C ALA A 365 17.36 -21.33 5.82
N TYR A 366 17.31 -21.05 7.13
CA TYR A 366 17.16 -22.08 8.15
C TYR A 366 15.87 -22.87 7.97
N ASP A 367 14.71 -22.20 7.92
CA ASP A 367 13.40 -22.86 7.77
C ASP A 367 13.33 -23.67 6.47
N TRP A 368 13.92 -23.14 5.40
CA TRP A 368 14.06 -23.84 4.12
C TRP A 368 14.84 -25.15 4.27
N LEU A 369 16.00 -25.11 4.93
CA LEU A 369 16.83 -26.29 5.15
C LEU A 369 16.15 -27.32 6.06
N ILE A 370 15.36 -26.87 7.05
CA ILE A 370 14.50 -27.76 7.86
C ILE A 370 13.47 -28.47 6.98
N LYS A 371 12.80 -27.77 6.05
CA LYS A 371 11.86 -28.41 5.11
C LYS A 371 12.52 -29.47 4.23
N VAL A 372 13.74 -29.21 3.76
CA VAL A 372 14.52 -30.19 2.98
C VAL A 372 14.90 -31.40 3.85
N TYR A 373 15.38 -31.16 5.08
CA TYR A 373 15.73 -32.22 6.03
C TYR A 373 14.52 -33.09 6.39
N ASN A 374 13.35 -32.49 6.62
CA ASN A 374 12.11 -33.22 6.91
C ASN A 374 11.54 -33.96 5.69
N GLY A 375 12.07 -33.72 4.49
CA GLY A 375 11.58 -34.32 3.25
C GLY A 375 10.26 -33.73 2.75
N GLU A 376 9.84 -32.57 3.26
CA GLU A 376 8.66 -31.84 2.79
C GLU A 376 8.86 -31.31 1.36
N VAL A 377 10.09 -30.95 1.04
CA VAL A 377 10.53 -30.52 -0.30
C VAL A 377 11.85 -31.22 -0.67
N PRO A 378 12.06 -31.56 -1.95
CA PRO A 378 13.34 -32.13 -2.39
C PRO A 378 14.47 -31.08 -2.38
N PRO A 379 15.75 -31.50 -2.30
CA PRO A 379 16.87 -30.59 -2.49
C PRO A 379 16.86 -29.92 -3.88
N SER A 380 17.52 -28.77 -3.98
CA SER A 380 17.61 -27.96 -5.19
C SER A 380 18.49 -28.62 -6.24
N ARG A 381 18.21 -28.39 -7.52
CA ARG A 381 19.13 -28.83 -8.59
C ARG A 381 20.49 -28.15 -8.42
N ASN A 382 21.56 -28.87 -8.78
CA ASN A 382 22.92 -28.33 -8.75
C ASN A 382 23.23 -27.48 -10.01
N ASP A 383 24.43 -26.90 -10.07
CA ASP A 383 24.88 -26.07 -11.20
C ASP A 383 24.91 -26.82 -12.56
N PHE A 384 24.84 -28.16 -12.55
CA PHE A 384 24.76 -29.01 -13.74
C PHE A 384 23.32 -29.43 -14.08
N ASP A 385 22.33 -28.82 -13.44
CA ASP A 385 20.91 -29.12 -13.59
C ASP A 385 20.51 -30.54 -13.13
N LEU A 386 21.35 -31.18 -12.30
CA LEU A 386 21.07 -32.50 -11.72
C LEU A 386 20.36 -32.35 -10.37
N ASP A 387 19.32 -33.16 -10.17
CA ASP A 387 18.72 -33.36 -8.85
C ASP A 387 19.60 -34.25 -7.95
N PHE A 388 19.24 -34.37 -6.67
CA PHE A 388 20.00 -35.14 -5.69
C PHE A 388 20.22 -36.60 -6.11
N GLU A 389 19.21 -37.25 -6.68
CA GLU A 389 19.33 -38.63 -7.15
C GLU A 389 20.27 -38.73 -8.37
N GLY A 390 20.20 -37.77 -9.29
CA GLY A 390 21.08 -37.65 -10.44
C GLY A 390 22.54 -37.46 -10.05
N ASP A 391 22.81 -36.58 -9.08
CA ASP A 391 24.15 -36.36 -8.53
C ASP A 391 24.73 -37.64 -7.90
N LEU A 392 23.94 -38.35 -7.10
CA LEU A 392 24.36 -39.64 -6.53
C LEU A 392 24.62 -40.71 -7.61
N LYS A 393 23.81 -40.75 -8.67
CA LYS A 393 24.03 -41.67 -9.81
C LYS A 393 25.33 -41.35 -10.53
N GLU A 394 25.67 -40.07 -10.68
CA GLU A 394 26.94 -39.65 -11.29
C GLU A 394 28.13 -40.04 -10.41
N LYS A 395 28.08 -39.80 -9.10
CA LYS A 395 29.11 -40.25 -8.13
C LYS A 395 29.31 -41.75 -8.12
N LYS A 396 28.22 -42.51 -8.28
CA LYS A 396 28.29 -43.97 -8.41
C LYS A 396 28.95 -44.38 -9.74
N ARG A 397 28.66 -43.67 -10.83
CA ARG A 397 29.24 -43.92 -12.15
C ARG A 397 30.73 -43.55 -12.22
N SER A 398 31.16 -42.49 -11.53
CA SER A 398 32.57 -42.10 -11.42
C SER A 398 33.37 -43.02 -10.50
N GLY A 399 32.69 -43.79 -9.65
CA GLY A 399 33.31 -44.71 -8.68
C GLY A 399 33.61 -44.06 -7.33
N ASP A 400 33.11 -42.85 -7.06
CA ASP A 400 33.28 -42.15 -5.78
C ASP A 400 32.46 -42.80 -4.65
N ILE A 401 31.36 -43.47 -4.99
CA ILE A 401 30.51 -44.23 -4.06
C ILE A 401 30.14 -45.60 -4.65
N ASP A 402 29.90 -46.58 -3.78
CA ASP A 402 29.44 -47.92 -4.19
C ASP A 402 27.89 -48.05 -4.17
N GLU A 403 27.37 -49.21 -4.57
CA GLU A 403 25.93 -49.49 -4.58
C GLU A 403 25.30 -49.42 -3.19
N LYS A 404 26.00 -49.86 -2.15
CA LYS A 404 25.46 -49.88 -0.78
C LYS A 404 25.35 -48.46 -0.25
N GLU A 405 26.38 -47.66 -0.48
CA GLU A 405 26.46 -46.27 -0.09
C GLU A 405 25.46 -45.40 -0.86
N TYR A 406 25.27 -45.66 -2.16
CA TYR A 406 24.21 -45.04 -2.95
C TYR A 406 22.83 -45.20 -2.31
N ASN A 407 22.45 -46.43 -1.95
CA ASN A 407 21.15 -46.71 -1.34
C ASN A 407 21.01 -46.10 0.07
N ARG A 408 22.11 -46.05 0.83
CA ARG A 408 22.16 -45.40 2.16
C ARG A 408 21.96 -43.89 2.06
N LEU A 409 22.67 -43.23 1.14
CA LEU A 409 22.62 -41.77 0.97
C LEU A 409 21.29 -41.31 0.40
N LEU A 410 20.69 -42.10 -0.51
CA LEU A 410 19.40 -41.76 -1.13
C LEU A 410 18.27 -41.58 -0.10
N THR A 411 18.31 -42.35 0.99
CA THR A 411 17.32 -42.32 2.07
C THR A 411 17.72 -41.44 3.25
N SER A 412 18.95 -40.92 3.27
CA SER A 412 19.46 -40.11 4.37
C SER A 412 19.02 -38.65 4.26
N ASN A 413 18.22 -38.20 5.22
CA ASN A 413 17.82 -36.79 5.36
C ASN A 413 19.03 -35.88 5.64
N GLU A 414 20.02 -36.37 6.38
CA GLU A 414 21.26 -35.62 6.62
C GLU A 414 22.08 -35.44 5.34
N ALA A 415 22.11 -36.46 4.46
CA ALA A 415 22.80 -36.36 3.17
C ALA A 415 22.11 -35.36 2.22
N LYS A 416 20.77 -35.33 2.22
CA LYS A 416 19.97 -34.34 1.48
C LYS A 416 20.24 -32.92 2.00
N LEU A 417 20.29 -32.74 3.31
CA LEU A 417 20.64 -31.47 3.95
C LEU A 417 22.06 -31.03 3.58
N ASP A 418 23.05 -31.91 3.69
CA ASP A 418 24.44 -31.59 3.36
C ASP A 418 24.59 -31.18 1.89
N PHE A 419 23.90 -31.88 0.98
CA PHE A 419 23.83 -31.51 -0.42
C PHE A 419 23.23 -30.11 -0.62
N GLU A 420 22.10 -29.80 0.03
CA GLU A 420 21.46 -28.48 -0.08
C GLU A 420 22.33 -27.35 0.48
N ILE A 421 23.00 -27.59 1.62
CA ILE A 421 23.92 -26.63 2.25
C ILE A 421 25.08 -26.30 1.32
N ARG A 422 25.69 -27.33 0.71
CA ARG A 422 26.86 -27.17 -0.17
C ARG A 422 26.50 -26.70 -1.58
N ASN A 423 25.22 -26.79 -1.95
CA ASN A 423 24.69 -26.37 -3.25
C ASN A 423 24.00 -25.00 -3.16
N MET A 424 22.67 -24.99 -3.10
CA MET A 424 21.86 -23.77 -3.19
C MET A 424 22.16 -22.78 -2.07
N PHE A 425 22.34 -23.24 -0.83
CA PHE A 425 22.62 -22.34 0.28
C PHE A 425 23.98 -21.64 0.11
N ALA A 426 25.06 -22.39 -0.13
CA ALA A 426 26.40 -21.82 -0.28
C ALA A 426 26.50 -20.84 -1.46
N SER A 427 26.03 -21.26 -2.64
CA SER A 427 26.06 -20.43 -3.86
C SER A 427 25.06 -19.28 -3.77
N GLY A 428 23.86 -19.54 -3.30
CA GLY A 428 22.79 -18.56 -3.14
C GLY A 428 23.15 -17.45 -2.16
N ASN A 429 23.71 -17.79 -1.00
CA ASN A 429 24.19 -16.83 0.00
C ASN A 429 25.28 -15.92 -0.60
N ARG A 430 26.20 -16.49 -1.39
CA ARG A 430 27.25 -15.74 -2.09
C ARG A 430 26.73 -14.80 -3.18
N VAL A 431 25.73 -15.23 -3.96
CA VAL A 431 25.20 -14.44 -5.09
C VAL A 431 24.32 -13.30 -4.60
N THR A 432 23.44 -13.54 -3.61
CA THR A 432 22.53 -12.52 -3.07
C THR A 432 23.26 -11.40 -2.34
N TYR A 433 24.42 -11.71 -1.73
CA TYR A 433 25.37 -10.71 -1.20
C TYR A 433 25.75 -9.64 -2.24
N GLY A 434 25.81 -10.01 -3.52
CA GLY A 434 25.99 -9.11 -4.65
C GLY A 434 27.44 -8.73 -4.98
N ARG A 435 28.36 -8.84 -4.01
CA ARG A 435 29.80 -8.59 -4.16
C ARG A 435 30.60 -9.89 -4.04
N VAL A 436 30.60 -10.68 -5.10
CA VAL A 436 31.16 -12.06 -5.14
C VAL A 436 32.65 -12.15 -4.77
N THR A 437 33.43 -11.09 -5.02
CA THR A 437 34.88 -11.03 -4.75
C THR A 437 35.22 -10.74 -3.29
N THR A 438 34.34 -10.03 -2.57
CA THR A 438 34.52 -9.65 -1.16
C THR A 438 33.50 -10.36 -0.27
N TYR A 439 32.88 -11.43 -0.77
CA TYR A 439 31.88 -12.20 -0.03
C TYR A 439 32.47 -12.80 1.25
N ILE A 440 31.71 -12.68 2.33
CA ILE A 440 31.93 -13.38 3.58
C ILE A 440 30.56 -13.74 4.16
N PRO A 441 30.35 -14.97 4.68
CA PRO A 441 29.06 -15.39 5.24
C PRO A 441 28.86 -14.90 6.70
N ILE A 442 29.55 -13.84 7.10
CA ILE A 442 29.51 -13.30 8.47
C ILE A 442 28.90 -11.91 8.43
N PHE A 443 27.99 -11.65 9.37
CA PHE A 443 27.45 -10.32 9.60
C PHE A 443 28.56 -9.38 10.05
N ASP A 444 28.81 -8.34 9.25
CA ASP A 444 29.83 -7.31 9.54
C ASP A 444 29.22 -5.93 9.28
N LYS A 445 29.31 -5.06 10.29
CA LYS A 445 28.82 -3.67 10.23
C LYS A 445 29.41 -2.87 9.09
N ALA A 446 30.61 -3.22 8.61
CA ALA A 446 31.23 -2.57 7.45
C ALA A 446 30.36 -2.68 6.19
N ASN A 447 29.47 -3.69 6.10
CA ASN A 447 28.61 -3.90 4.94
C ASN A 447 27.25 -3.21 5.01
N ILE A 448 26.96 -2.52 6.12
CA ILE A 448 25.69 -1.80 6.33
C ILE A 448 25.75 -0.46 5.59
N ILE A 449 24.86 -0.29 4.61
CA ILE A 449 24.76 0.96 3.81
C ILE A 449 23.54 1.79 4.23
N LYS A 450 22.52 1.15 4.82
CA LYS A 450 21.31 1.79 5.33
C LYS A 450 20.90 1.16 6.67
N PRO A 451 20.13 1.85 7.52
CA PRO A 451 19.68 1.33 8.82
C PRO A 451 19.03 -0.06 8.71
N LEU A 452 19.29 -0.94 9.68
CA LEU A 452 18.81 -2.32 9.65
C LEU A 452 17.29 -2.43 9.60
N ASP A 453 16.55 -1.57 10.31
CA ASP A 453 15.07 -1.55 10.26
C ASP A 453 14.51 -1.33 8.86
N LEU A 454 15.25 -0.62 7.99
CA LEU A 454 14.87 -0.36 6.60
C LEU A 454 15.44 -1.40 5.61
N ALA A 455 16.43 -2.18 6.03
CA ALA A 455 17.03 -3.26 5.26
C ALA A 455 16.39 -4.61 5.53
N TYR A 456 15.83 -4.78 6.71
CA TYR A 456 15.28 -6.03 7.17
C TYR A 456 14.07 -6.45 6.35
N VAL A 457 14.08 -7.72 5.92
CA VAL A 457 13.01 -8.35 5.17
C VAL A 457 12.41 -9.43 6.07
N ASP A 458 11.19 -9.17 6.54
CA ASP A 458 10.36 -10.16 7.22
C ASP A 458 9.27 -10.72 6.28
N VAL A 459 8.49 -11.68 6.78
CA VAL A 459 7.37 -12.29 6.03
C VAL A 459 6.36 -11.24 5.59
N ALA A 460 6.01 -10.28 6.45
CA ALA A 460 5.03 -9.24 6.14
C ALA A 460 5.50 -8.32 5.00
N THR A 461 6.77 -7.93 5.01
CA THR A 461 7.39 -7.05 4.02
C THR A 461 7.46 -7.74 2.67
N ILE A 462 7.97 -8.98 2.60
CA ILE A 462 8.05 -9.69 1.33
C ILE A 462 6.65 -10.02 0.76
N THR A 463 5.70 -10.40 1.61
CA THR A 463 4.30 -10.63 1.22
C THR A 463 3.70 -9.39 0.57
N LYS A 464 3.89 -8.22 1.20
CA LYS A 464 3.40 -6.95 0.68
C LYS A 464 3.98 -6.64 -0.70
N VAL A 465 5.30 -6.82 -0.87
CA VAL A 465 5.96 -6.53 -2.15
C VAL A 465 5.51 -7.51 -3.25
N ILE A 466 5.43 -8.81 -2.95
CA ILE A 466 4.95 -9.82 -3.89
C ILE A 466 3.50 -9.56 -4.29
N ASN A 467 2.62 -9.25 -3.33
CA ASN A 467 1.22 -8.91 -3.62
C ASN A 467 1.10 -7.66 -4.49
N LYS A 468 1.93 -6.63 -4.27
CA LYS A 468 1.95 -5.46 -5.16
C LYS A 468 2.33 -5.81 -6.60
N VAL A 469 3.23 -6.78 -6.79
CA VAL A 469 3.53 -7.30 -8.13
C VAL A 469 2.33 -8.04 -8.69
N ARG A 470 1.65 -8.91 -7.92
CA ARG A 470 0.44 -9.64 -8.34
C ARG A 470 -0.73 -8.71 -8.68
N GLU A 471 -0.92 -7.63 -7.92
CA GLU A 471 -1.94 -6.60 -8.21
C GLU A 471 -1.63 -5.82 -9.50
N THR A 472 -0.36 -5.75 -9.90
CA THR A 472 0.04 -5.11 -11.15
C THR A 472 -0.01 -6.10 -12.31
N ASP A 473 0.71 -7.21 -12.19
CA ASP A 473 0.80 -8.32 -13.13
C ASP A 473 0.13 -9.57 -12.56
N TYR A 474 -1.18 -9.66 -12.76
CA TYR A 474 -2.01 -10.68 -12.12
C TYR A 474 -1.68 -12.10 -12.56
N SER A 475 -1.05 -12.27 -13.73
CA SER A 475 -0.74 -13.60 -14.29
C SER A 475 0.67 -14.10 -13.97
N VAL A 476 1.47 -13.36 -13.19
CA VAL A 476 2.91 -13.63 -12.99
C VAL A 476 3.23 -15.02 -12.45
N PHE A 477 2.35 -15.59 -11.63
CA PHE A 477 2.49 -16.92 -11.04
C PHE A 477 1.45 -17.93 -11.55
N TYR A 478 0.63 -17.54 -12.51
CA TYR A 478 -0.39 -18.43 -13.08
C TYR A 478 0.21 -19.32 -14.18
N ARG A 479 -0.26 -20.56 -14.22
CA ARG A 479 0.17 -21.55 -15.21
C ARG A 479 -1.03 -22.29 -15.75
N GLU A 480 -1.10 -22.39 -17.07
CA GLU A 480 -2.14 -23.16 -17.73
C GLU A 480 -1.94 -24.67 -17.48
N ARG A 481 -3.01 -25.33 -17.06
CA ARG A 481 -3.09 -26.77 -16.83
C ARG A 481 -4.33 -27.34 -17.51
N VAL A 482 -4.28 -28.63 -17.80
CA VAL A 482 -5.45 -29.37 -18.29
C VAL A 482 -6.17 -30.00 -17.10
N TYR A 483 -7.38 -29.55 -16.84
CA TYR A 483 -8.35 -30.21 -16.00
C TYR A 483 -9.17 -31.20 -16.83
N ALA A 484 -9.31 -32.41 -16.33
CA ALA A 484 -10.14 -33.47 -16.91
C ALA A 484 -10.88 -34.20 -15.80
N ASN A 485 -12.19 -34.35 -15.98
CA ASN A 485 -13.07 -35.06 -15.06
C ASN A 485 -14.07 -35.89 -15.87
N ALA A 486 -13.87 -37.20 -15.88
CA ALA A 486 -14.67 -38.14 -16.67
C ALA A 486 -16.13 -38.19 -16.19
N ASP A 487 -16.36 -38.10 -14.87
CA ASP A 487 -17.69 -38.18 -14.26
C ASP A 487 -18.57 -36.97 -14.64
N LEU A 488 -17.94 -35.80 -14.81
CA LEU A 488 -18.60 -34.58 -15.27
C LEU A 488 -18.62 -34.42 -16.80
N GLY A 489 -18.07 -35.39 -17.54
CA GLY A 489 -17.94 -35.33 -19.00
C GLY A 489 -16.99 -34.24 -19.51
N ILE A 490 -16.02 -33.83 -18.68
CA ILE A 490 -14.99 -32.85 -19.00
C ILE A 490 -13.74 -33.62 -19.45
N THR A 491 -13.50 -33.68 -20.76
CA THR A 491 -12.34 -34.40 -21.32
C THR A 491 -11.07 -33.55 -21.32
N LYS A 492 -11.21 -32.25 -21.60
CA LYS A 492 -10.11 -31.28 -21.63
C LYS A 492 -10.64 -29.89 -21.38
N PHE A 493 -10.27 -29.30 -20.25
CA PHE A 493 -10.58 -27.92 -19.89
C PHE A 493 -9.29 -27.24 -19.41
N PHE A 494 -8.96 -26.09 -19.99
CA PHE A 494 -7.74 -25.37 -19.60
C PHE A 494 -8.04 -24.45 -18.42
N VAL A 495 -7.26 -24.59 -17.36
CA VAL A 495 -7.36 -23.80 -16.13
C VAL A 495 -6.02 -23.18 -15.80
N ASP A 496 -6.05 -21.91 -15.43
CA ASP A 496 -4.93 -21.12 -14.98
C ASP A 496 -4.85 -21.25 -13.46
N GLN A 497 -3.87 -22.01 -12.98
CA GLN A 497 -3.65 -22.21 -11.55
C GLN A 497 -2.49 -21.37 -11.05
N GLU A 498 -2.69 -20.67 -9.94
CA GLU A 498 -1.63 -19.90 -9.30
C GLU A 498 -0.66 -20.81 -8.52
N ILE A 499 0.64 -20.70 -8.83
CA ILE A 499 1.70 -21.47 -8.17
C ILE A 499 2.80 -20.50 -7.72
N ILE A 500 2.68 -20.03 -6.49
CA ILE A 500 3.59 -19.07 -5.88
C ILE A 500 4.95 -19.74 -5.60
N PRO A 501 6.09 -19.14 -6.04
CA PRO A 501 7.42 -19.66 -5.74
C PRO A 501 7.78 -19.48 -4.26
N TYR A 502 8.71 -20.29 -3.77
CA TYR A 502 9.35 -20.04 -2.49
C TYR A 502 10.23 -18.80 -2.57
N VAL A 503 10.19 -17.96 -1.54
CA VAL A 503 11.19 -16.89 -1.33
C VAL A 503 12.00 -17.24 -0.09
N ILE A 504 13.29 -17.50 -0.30
CA ILE A 504 14.23 -17.95 0.71
C ILE A 504 15.14 -16.78 1.08
N LEU A 505 15.09 -16.38 2.35
CA LEU A 505 15.85 -15.26 2.87
C LEU A 505 17.22 -15.74 3.34
N MET A 506 18.25 -15.36 2.59
CA MET A 506 19.64 -15.71 2.85
C MET A 506 20.20 -14.90 4.03
N PRO A 507 21.00 -15.54 4.91
CA PRO A 507 21.51 -14.93 6.14
C PRO A 507 22.70 -14.01 5.84
N ASN A 508 22.45 -12.92 5.13
CA ASN A 508 23.48 -11.95 4.75
C ASN A 508 22.96 -10.52 4.55
N LEU A 509 23.91 -9.60 4.44
CA LEU A 509 23.70 -8.21 4.07
C LEU A 509 23.98 -8.02 2.58
N GLY A 510 22.96 -8.21 1.74
CA GLY A 510 23.14 -8.27 0.30
C GLY A 510 22.32 -7.25 -0.47
N SER A 511 22.35 -7.37 -1.79
CA SER A 511 21.81 -6.35 -2.70
C SER A 511 21.25 -6.94 -4.00
N ARG A 512 21.23 -8.27 -4.11
CA ARG A 512 20.74 -8.97 -5.29
C ARG A 512 19.70 -10.01 -4.90
N GLY A 513 18.69 -10.14 -5.74
CA GLY A 513 17.86 -11.33 -5.80
C GLY A 513 18.48 -12.34 -6.76
N PHE A 514 18.22 -13.61 -6.55
CA PHE A 514 18.61 -14.67 -7.48
C PHE A 514 17.50 -15.70 -7.67
N LEU A 515 17.09 -15.97 -8.90
CA LEU A 515 16.20 -17.09 -9.22
C LEU A 515 17.05 -18.36 -9.33
N TRP A 516 16.93 -19.27 -8.36
CA TRP A 516 17.68 -20.54 -8.41
C TRP A 516 17.07 -21.52 -9.41
N GLN A 517 15.74 -21.67 -9.37
CA GLN A 517 15.01 -22.52 -10.30
C GLN A 517 13.56 -22.05 -10.45
N ASP A 518 13.00 -22.20 -11.64
CA ASP A 518 11.63 -21.81 -12.00
C ASP A 518 10.59 -22.89 -11.65
N ILE A 519 10.98 -24.16 -11.72
CA ILE A 519 10.17 -25.33 -11.33
C ILE A 519 11.00 -26.38 -10.57
N GLU A 520 10.29 -27.30 -9.93
CA GLU A 520 10.81 -28.54 -9.33
C GLU A 520 10.64 -29.74 -10.27
N GLY A 521 11.74 -30.48 -10.50
CA GLY A 521 11.75 -31.67 -11.34
C GLY A 521 11.25 -31.41 -12.77
N ARG A 522 10.46 -32.36 -13.29
CA ARG A 522 9.89 -32.28 -14.66
C ARG A 522 8.46 -31.76 -14.70
N LYS A 523 7.78 -31.73 -13.56
CA LYS A 523 6.40 -31.28 -13.51
C LYS A 523 6.38 -29.76 -13.56
N ARG A 524 5.70 -29.19 -14.55
CA ARG A 524 5.58 -27.73 -14.79
C ARG A 524 4.76 -27.00 -13.73
N ASP A 525 4.34 -27.74 -12.74
CA ASP A 525 3.18 -27.53 -11.90
C ASP A 525 3.65 -27.33 -10.42
N THR A 526 4.95 -27.12 -10.26
CA THR A 526 5.65 -27.07 -8.97
C THR A 526 6.24 -25.69 -8.70
N PRO A 527 6.37 -25.27 -7.43
CA PRO A 527 6.93 -23.96 -7.08
C PRO A 527 8.40 -23.78 -7.53
N GLY A 528 8.75 -22.57 -7.95
CA GLY A 528 10.14 -22.16 -8.12
C GLY A 528 10.80 -21.75 -6.79
N ARG A 529 12.07 -21.36 -6.83
CA ARG A 529 12.88 -20.95 -5.67
C ARG A 529 13.59 -19.63 -5.98
N MET A 530 13.19 -18.58 -5.27
CA MET A 530 13.79 -17.24 -5.34
C MET A 530 14.58 -16.98 -4.07
N LEU A 531 15.78 -16.43 -4.20
CA LEU A 531 16.68 -16.14 -3.09
C LEU A 531 16.84 -14.64 -2.96
N ILE A 532 16.68 -14.11 -1.74
CA ILE A 532 16.85 -12.69 -1.43
C ILE A 532 17.63 -12.59 -0.11
N SER A 533 18.41 -11.54 0.08
CA SER A 533 19.07 -11.28 1.37
C SER A 533 18.07 -10.88 2.45
N ILE A 534 18.20 -11.42 3.67
CA ILE A 534 17.35 -11.02 4.80
C ILE A 534 17.58 -9.56 5.21
N PHE A 535 18.81 -9.04 5.04
CA PHE A 535 19.10 -7.61 5.08
C PHE A 535 19.40 -7.11 3.67
N HIS A 536 18.38 -6.59 3.00
CA HIS A 536 18.46 -6.18 1.60
C HIS A 536 18.78 -4.70 1.47
N MET A 537 19.98 -4.40 0.96
CA MET A 537 20.60 -3.06 0.96
C MET A 537 20.11 -2.13 -0.16
N VAL A 538 19.40 -2.66 -1.15
CA VAL A 538 18.81 -1.88 -2.24
C VAL A 538 17.28 -1.89 -2.14
N ASP A 539 16.62 -1.26 -3.10
CA ASP A 539 15.15 -1.28 -3.18
C ASP A 539 14.64 -2.71 -3.39
N LEU A 540 13.81 -3.18 -2.44
CA LEU A 540 13.28 -4.54 -2.44
C LEU A 540 12.26 -4.73 -3.57
N GLU A 541 11.41 -3.73 -3.84
CA GLU A 541 10.41 -3.78 -4.91
C GLU A 541 11.07 -3.95 -6.28
N ASP A 542 12.11 -3.18 -6.58
CA ASP A 542 12.88 -3.31 -7.81
C ASP A 542 13.54 -4.68 -7.95
N THR A 543 13.97 -5.27 -6.83
CA THR A 543 14.60 -6.60 -6.83
C THR A 543 13.58 -7.69 -7.08
N VAL A 544 12.44 -7.65 -6.41
CA VAL A 544 11.34 -8.59 -6.62
C VAL A 544 10.75 -8.47 -8.03
N LEU A 545 10.61 -7.26 -8.56
CA LEU A 545 10.18 -7.05 -9.95
C LEU A 545 11.15 -7.67 -10.95
N LYS A 546 12.47 -7.51 -10.74
CA LYS A 546 13.48 -8.16 -11.59
C LYS A 546 13.40 -9.68 -11.51
N LEU A 547 13.26 -10.23 -10.30
CA LEU A 547 13.07 -11.67 -10.09
C LEU A 547 11.82 -12.20 -10.78
N CYS A 548 10.71 -11.45 -10.74
CA CYS A 548 9.47 -11.84 -11.43
C CYS A 548 9.64 -11.80 -12.96
N GLY A 549 10.35 -10.80 -13.49
CA GLY A 549 10.72 -10.76 -14.91
C GLY A 549 11.60 -11.94 -15.30
N GLU A 550 12.65 -12.24 -14.52
CA GLU A 550 13.50 -13.41 -14.74
C GLU A 550 12.70 -14.72 -14.69
N PHE A 551 11.80 -14.84 -13.71
CA PHE A 551 10.91 -15.98 -13.54
C PHE A 551 10.00 -16.18 -14.74
N ARG A 552 9.36 -15.13 -15.27
CA ARG A 552 8.56 -15.23 -16.49
C ARG A 552 9.38 -15.70 -17.69
N TRP A 553 10.60 -15.19 -17.83
CA TRP A 553 11.47 -15.55 -18.93
C TRP A 553 11.88 -17.03 -18.87
N GLU A 554 12.37 -17.49 -17.72
CA GLU A 554 12.82 -18.89 -17.57
C GLU A 554 11.64 -19.86 -17.59
N LEU A 555 10.51 -19.54 -16.95
CA LEU A 555 9.31 -20.37 -16.99
C LEU A 555 8.79 -20.52 -18.43
N CYS A 556 8.79 -19.44 -19.23
CA CYS A 556 8.42 -19.51 -20.64
C CYS A 556 9.33 -20.47 -21.42
N LYS A 557 10.65 -20.39 -21.22
CA LYS A 557 11.60 -21.34 -21.84
C LYS A 557 11.32 -22.78 -21.41
N THR A 558 11.05 -23.02 -20.14
CA THR A 558 10.75 -24.35 -19.62
C THR A 558 9.45 -24.92 -20.18
N VAL A 559 8.41 -24.10 -20.31
CA VAL A 559 7.11 -24.51 -20.88
C VAL A 559 7.25 -24.83 -22.37
N GLN A 560 7.99 -24.02 -23.12
CA GLN A 560 8.17 -24.17 -24.57
C GLN A 560 9.21 -25.24 -24.96
N GLY A 561 10.10 -25.61 -24.04
CA GLY A 561 11.14 -26.61 -24.29
C GLY A 561 12.01 -26.23 -25.48
N VAL A 562 12.12 -27.12 -26.48
CA VAL A 562 12.94 -26.88 -27.69
C VAL A 562 12.42 -25.73 -28.57
N TYR A 563 11.16 -25.34 -28.43
CA TYR A 563 10.52 -24.32 -29.27
C TYR A 563 10.57 -22.90 -28.67
N TRP A 564 11.30 -22.69 -27.57
CA TRP A 564 11.34 -21.41 -26.84
C TRP A 564 11.78 -20.19 -27.68
N ASN A 565 12.52 -20.41 -28.77
CA ASN A 565 12.96 -19.38 -29.71
C ASN A 565 12.42 -19.60 -31.14
N ASN A 566 11.33 -20.37 -31.30
CA ASN A 566 10.72 -20.61 -32.59
C ASN A 566 9.60 -19.59 -32.85
N VAL A 567 9.74 -18.75 -33.87
CA VAL A 567 8.73 -17.74 -34.23
C VAL A 567 7.44 -18.36 -34.78
N GLN A 568 7.49 -19.62 -35.24
CA GLN A 568 6.28 -20.35 -35.65
C GLN A 568 5.36 -20.70 -34.46
N ASP A 569 5.90 -20.70 -33.25
CA ASP A 569 5.15 -20.86 -32.00
C ASP A 569 5.29 -19.58 -31.14
N PRO A 570 4.37 -18.62 -31.31
CA PRO A 570 4.49 -17.31 -30.66
C PRO A 570 4.46 -17.43 -29.14
N SER A 571 5.56 -17.02 -28.50
CA SER A 571 5.73 -16.99 -27.05
C SER A 571 6.45 -15.71 -26.64
N LEU A 572 6.41 -15.39 -25.35
CA LEU A 572 7.13 -14.25 -24.80
C LEU A 572 8.60 -14.25 -25.24
N THR A 573 9.27 -15.39 -25.13
CA THR A 573 10.69 -15.51 -25.43
C THR A 573 10.95 -15.48 -26.93
N SER A 574 10.15 -16.17 -27.75
CA SER A 574 10.37 -16.21 -29.20
C SER A 574 10.14 -14.85 -29.85
N GLU A 575 9.05 -14.15 -29.50
CA GLU A 575 8.76 -12.82 -30.04
C GLU A 575 9.77 -11.77 -29.57
N TYR A 576 10.17 -11.81 -28.30
CA TYR A 576 11.12 -10.84 -27.76
C TYR A 576 12.54 -11.04 -28.32
N CYS A 577 12.98 -12.29 -28.48
CA CYS A 577 14.24 -12.62 -29.15
C CYS A 577 14.23 -12.16 -30.61
N ASP A 578 13.17 -12.43 -31.37
CA ASP A 578 13.03 -11.97 -32.76
C ASP A 578 13.10 -10.44 -32.85
N TYR A 579 12.37 -9.74 -31.97
CA TYR A 579 12.41 -8.29 -31.84
C TYR A 579 13.85 -7.77 -31.65
N LEU A 580 14.60 -8.32 -30.69
CA LEU A 580 15.98 -7.90 -30.42
C LEU A 580 16.97 -8.30 -31.52
N GLN A 581 16.73 -9.41 -32.23
CA GLN A 581 17.60 -9.88 -33.31
C GLN A 581 17.42 -9.05 -34.59
N PHE A 582 16.17 -8.72 -34.94
CA PHE A 582 15.83 -8.06 -36.19
C PHE A 582 15.44 -6.58 -36.06
N TYR A 583 15.70 -5.95 -34.90
CA TYR A 583 15.36 -4.55 -34.62
C TYR A 583 15.84 -3.56 -35.70
N LYS A 584 16.99 -3.82 -36.34
CA LYS A 584 17.53 -2.95 -37.42
C LYS A 584 16.61 -2.90 -38.64
N LYS A 585 16.00 -4.03 -39.01
CA LYS A 585 15.12 -4.19 -40.18
C LYS A 585 13.65 -3.88 -39.86
N ASN A 586 13.29 -3.77 -38.58
CA ASN A 586 11.92 -3.50 -38.18
C ASN A 586 11.49 -2.08 -38.58
N SER A 587 10.42 -1.97 -39.40
CA SER A 587 9.86 -0.71 -39.88
C SER A 587 9.02 0.02 -38.82
N SER A 588 8.60 -0.68 -37.76
CA SER A 588 7.83 -0.12 -36.64
C SER A 588 8.70 0.65 -35.63
N LEU A 589 10.03 0.64 -35.80
CA LEU A 589 10.98 1.35 -34.95
C LEU A 589 11.57 2.56 -35.67
N SER A 590 11.55 3.72 -35.02
CA SER A 590 12.26 4.92 -35.47
C SER A 590 13.79 4.73 -35.35
N SER A 591 14.56 5.57 -36.03
CA SER A 591 16.03 5.56 -35.93
C SER A 591 16.52 5.74 -34.48
N ASP A 592 15.87 6.61 -33.71
CA ASP A 592 16.16 6.82 -32.28
C ASP A 592 15.87 5.56 -31.44
N HIS A 593 14.73 4.90 -31.67
CA HIS A 593 14.41 3.65 -30.97
C HIS A 593 15.39 2.53 -31.31
N LYS A 594 15.86 2.44 -32.56
CA LYS A 594 16.88 1.46 -32.95
C LYS A 594 18.20 1.71 -32.21
N GLU A 595 18.61 2.96 -32.03
CA GLU A 595 19.83 3.26 -31.27
C GLU A 595 19.68 2.95 -29.76
N LYS A 596 18.50 3.19 -29.19
CA LYS A 596 18.19 2.78 -27.81
C LYS A 596 18.28 1.26 -27.61
N VAL A 597 17.73 0.47 -28.55
CA VAL A 597 17.85 -1.01 -28.51
C VAL A 597 19.32 -1.44 -28.62
N ARG A 598 20.08 -0.83 -29.54
CA ARG A 598 21.54 -1.08 -29.66
C ARG A 598 22.27 -0.79 -28.35
N THR A 599 21.94 0.32 -27.70
CA THR A 599 22.54 0.73 -26.43
C THR A 599 22.18 -0.22 -25.30
N ALA A 600 20.92 -0.68 -25.22
CA ALA A 600 20.48 -1.66 -24.24
C ALA A 600 21.21 -3.01 -24.43
N LEU A 601 21.30 -3.51 -25.66
CA LEU A 601 22.05 -4.73 -25.98
C LEU A 601 23.52 -4.60 -25.58
N LYS A 602 24.16 -3.48 -25.90
CA LYS A 602 25.56 -3.22 -25.50
C LYS A 602 25.72 -3.20 -23.98
N LYS A 603 24.82 -2.51 -23.27
CA LYS A 603 24.85 -2.41 -21.79
C LYS A 603 24.73 -3.77 -21.11
N HIS A 604 23.94 -4.67 -21.68
CA HIS A 604 23.65 -5.98 -21.12
C HIS A 604 24.46 -7.12 -21.79
N ASN A 605 25.59 -6.81 -22.43
CA ASN A 605 26.49 -7.79 -23.07
C ASN A 605 25.77 -8.74 -24.06
N ASN A 606 24.80 -8.21 -24.81
CA ASN A 606 23.92 -8.94 -25.73
C ASN A 606 23.07 -10.05 -25.06
N ASN A 607 22.88 -10.01 -23.74
CA ASN A 607 21.99 -10.92 -23.06
C ASN A 607 20.53 -10.44 -23.20
N TYR A 608 19.75 -11.15 -24.02
CA TYR A 608 18.36 -10.79 -24.34
C TYR A 608 17.46 -10.85 -23.10
N ARG A 609 17.72 -11.79 -22.19
CA ARG A 609 16.99 -11.91 -20.92
C ARG A 609 17.18 -10.66 -20.06
N GLU A 610 18.40 -10.17 -19.93
CA GLU A 610 18.69 -8.98 -19.11
C GLU A 610 18.06 -7.71 -19.71
N VAL A 611 17.98 -7.61 -21.04
CA VAL A 611 17.26 -6.54 -21.72
C VAL A 611 15.75 -6.66 -21.46
N PHE A 612 15.19 -7.87 -21.53
CA PHE A 612 13.79 -8.13 -21.17
C PHE A 612 13.49 -7.73 -19.72
N ILE A 613 14.31 -8.16 -18.76
CA ILE A 613 14.12 -7.84 -17.33
C ILE A 613 14.12 -6.32 -17.10
N ALA A 614 15.00 -5.58 -17.78
CA ALA A 614 15.04 -4.12 -17.69
C ALA A 614 13.78 -3.44 -18.27
N ASP A 615 13.28 -3.94 -19.40
CA ASP A 615 12.05 -3.44 -20.01
C ASP A 615 10.81 -3.83 -19.19
N TYR A 616 10.76 -5.04 -18.63
CA TYR A 616 9.72 -5.51 -17.71
C TYR A 616 9.67 -4.65 -16.44
N LEU A 617 10.83 -4.36 -15.82
CA LEU A 617 10.91 -3.45 -14.67
C LEU A 617 10.36 -2.05 -15.03
N SER A 618 10.75 -1.53 -16.18
CA SER A 618 10.26 -0.22 -16.65
C SER A 618 8.76 -0.24 -16.92
N TYR A 619 8.25 -1.34 -17.46
CA TYR A 619 6.83 -1.56 -17.70
C TYR A 619 6.03 -1.55 -16.40
N MET A 620 6.45 -2.34 -15.41
CA MET A 620 5.76 -2.45 -14.13
C MET A 620 5.82 -1.16 -13.30
N LYS A 621 6.91 -0.38 -13.38
CA LYS A 621 7.03 0.88 -12.61
C LYS A 621 6.32 2.06 -13.25
N TYR A 622 6.43 2.22 -14.57
CA TYR A 622 6.06 3.46 -15.25
C TYR A 622 4.83 3.30 -16.15
N GLU A 623 4.76 2.23 -16.95
CA GLU A 623 3.70 2.06 -17.94
C GLU A 623 2.35 1.77 -17.26
N ARG A 624 2.34 1.16 -16.07
CA ARG A 624 1.10 1.00 -15.25
C ARG A 624 0.40 2.32 -14.93
N ASN A 625 1.14 3.43 -14.87
CA ASN A 625 0.63 4.77 -14.60
C ASN A 625 0.43 5.60 -15.89
N GLY A 626 0.50 4.96 -17.06
CA GLY A 626 0.40 5.63 -18.36
C GLY A 626 1.68 6.35 -18.81
N SER A 627 2.79 6.23 -18.07
CA SER A 627 4.08 6.83 -18.46
C SER A 627 4.81 5.94 -19.45
N LEU A 628 4.83 6.36 -20.71
CA LEU A 628 5.39 5.59 -21.82
C LEU A 628 6.92 5.64 -21.80
N ARG A 629 7.55 4.51 -21.44
CA ARG A 629 9.02 4.37 -21.40
C ARG A 629 9.53 3.42 -22.47
N LEU A 630 8.71 2.45 -22.87
CA LEU A 630 9.06 1.46 -23.86
C LEU A 630 8.74 1.94 -25.28
N ASN A 631 9.37 1.33 -26.28
CA ASN A 631 8.94 1.51 -27.67
C ASN A 631 7.69 0.66 -27.96
N LYS A 632 7.02 0.95 -29.08
CA LYS A 632 5.76 0.29 -29.46
C LYS A 632 5.87 -1.25 -29.55
N VAL A 633 7.00 -1.77 -30.03
CA VAL A 633 7.21 -3.21 -30.23
C VAL A 633 7.40 -3.92 -28.89
N ALA A 634 8.35 -3.46 -28.07
CA ALA A 634 8.60 -4.04 -26.74
C ALA A 634 7.36 -3.97 -25.84
N ARG A 635 6.64 -2.83 -25.84
CA ARG A 635 5.37 -2.67 -25.11
C ARG A 635 4.34 -3.69 -25.57
N GLY A 636 4.19 -3.90 -26.88
CA GLY A 636 3.21 -4.82 -27.44
C GLY A 636 3.45 -6.25 -26.98
N ILE A 637 4.70 -6.71 -27.04
CA ILE A 637 5.09 -8.07 -26.59
C ILE A 637 4.85 -8.20 -25.09
N ILE A 638 5.36 -7.28 -24.27
CA ILE A 638 5.22 -7.35 -22.81
C ILE A 638 3.74 -7.31 -22.39
N ALA A 639 2.93 -6.42 -22.97
CA ALA A 639 1.51 -6.34 -22.63
C ALA A 639 0.71 -7.60 -22.98
N ASN A 640 1.14 -8.34 -24.02
CA ASN A 640 0.50 -9.58 -24.45
C ASN A 640 0.71 -10.75 -23.48
N TYR A 641 1.89 -10.80 -22.83
CA TYR A 641 2.30 -11.94 -22.00
C TYR A 641 2.42 -11.62 -20.51
N CYS A 642 2.55 -10.34 -20.14
CA CYS A 642 2.68 -9.82 -18.77
C CYS A 642 1.54 -8.82 -18.52
N THR A 643 0.31 -9.31 -18.57
CA THR A 643 -0.87 -8.46 -18.66
C THR A 643 -1.21 -7.80 -17.33
N PHE A 644 -1.54 -6.51 -17.38
CA PHE A 644 -1.98 -5.76 -16.20
C PHE A 644 -3.35 -6.24 -15.66
N SER A 645 -3.58 -6.05 -14.36
CA SER A 645 -4.90 -6.25 -13.74
C SER A 645 -5.99 -5.40 -14.38
N LYS A 646 -7.25 -5.83 -14.23
CA LYS A 646 -8.42 -5.18 -14.82
C LYS A 646 -8.53 -3.71 -14.44
N GLU A 647 -8.22 -3.35 -13.20
CA GLU A 647 -8.27 -1.98 -12.68
C GLU A 647 -7.30 -1.08 -13.46
N ILE A 648 -6.05 -1.53 -13.59
CA ILE A 648 -5.01 -0.79 -14.31
C ILE A 648 -5.35 -0.71 -15.80
N ARG A 649 -5.78 -1.82 -16.41
CA ARG A 649 -6.19 -1.84 -17.83
C ARG A 649 -7.31 -0.85 -18.08
N THR A 650 -8.33 -0.80 -17.21
CA THR A 650 -9.47 0.12 -17.34
C THR A 650 -9.02 1.58 -17.30
N GLY A 651 -8.11 1.94 -16.39
CA GLY A 651 -7.54 3.29 -16.35
C GLY A 651 -6.73 3.65 -17.61
N LEU A 652 -5.96 2.70 -18.14
CA LEU A 652 -5.14 2.89 -19.34
C LEU A 652 -5.93 2.95 -20.65
N MET A 653 -7.17 2.44 -20.70
CA MET A 653 -8.01 2.49 -21.92
C MET A 653 -8.29 3.93 -22.39
N SER A 654 -8.24 4.89 -21.47
CA SER A 654 -8.36 6.32 -21.80
C SER A 654 -7.23 6.83 -22.70
N ASN A 655 -6.07 6.16 -22.69
CA ASN A 655 -4.90 6.54 -23.47
C ASN A 655 -4.89 5.82 -24.83
N PRO A 656 -4.96 6.55 -25.97
CA PRO A 656 -5.00 5.96 -27.31
C PRO A 656 -3.83 5.02 -27.63
N GLN A 657 -2.67 5.20 -26.98
CA GLN A 657 -1.49 4.37 -27.23
C GLN A 657 -1.58 2.95 -26.68
N TYR A 658 -2.48 2.71 -25.72
CA TYR A 658 -2.78 1.38 -25.18
C TYR A 658 -4.08 0.80 -25.75
N ALA A 659 -4.92 1.62 -26.38
CA ALA A 659 -6.25 1.20 -26.84
C ALA A 659 -6.21 0.03 -27.85
N GLU A 660 -5.21 -0.03 -28.74
CA GLU A 660 -5.13 -1.09 -29.76
C GLU A 660 -4.79 -2.47 -29.15
N SER A 661 -3.76 -2.54 -28.30
CA SER A 661 -3.37 -3.78 -27.63
C SER A 661 -4.45 -4.26 -26.65
N MET A 662 -5.07 -3.33 -25.92
CA MET A 662 -6.15 -3.65 -24.98
C MET A 662 -7.40 -4.17 -25.68
N LYS A 663 -7.77 -3.65 -26.86
CA LYS A 663 -8.91 -4.18 -27.63
C LYS A 663 -8.72 -5.65 -28.02
N ARG A 664 -7.52 -6.03 -28.48
CA ARG A 664 -7.21 -7.42 -28.84
C ARG A 664 -7.34 -8.35 -27.63
N PHE A 665 -6.78 -7.92 -26.48
CA PHE A 665 -6.91 -8.65 -25.22
C PHE A 665 -8.38 -8.83 -24.83
N VAL A 666 -9.17 -7.74 -24.79
CA VAL A 666 -10.59 -7.78 -24.39
C VAL A 666 -11.41 -8.75 -25.24
N ILE A 667 -11.16 -8.80 -26.56
CA ILE A 667 -11.87 -9.74 -27.45
C ILE A 667 -11.51 -11.19 -27.11
N ALA A 668 -10.21 -11.52 -27.07
CA ALA A 668 -9.75 -12.87 -26.76
C ALA A 668 -10.21 -13.34 -25.37
N HIS A 669 -10.23 -12.43 -24.40
CA HIS A 669 -10.63 -12.71 -23.03
C HIS A 669 -12.15 -12.95 -22.90
N LYS A 670 -12.96 -12.19 -23.65
CA LYS A 670 -14.41 -12.38 -23.68
C LYS A 670 -14.81 -13.76 -24.20
N ASP A 671 -14.09 -14.27 -25.20
CA ASP A 671 -14.31 -15.62 -25.72
C ASP A 671 -14.00 -16.70 -24.67
N LYS A 672 -12.89 -16.54 -23.93
CA LYS A 672 -12.55 -17.44 -22.81
C LYS A 672 -13.62 -17.40 -21.70
N VAL A 673 -14.06 -16.22 -21.29
CA VAL A 673 -15.14 -16.06 -20.27
C VAL A 673 -16.42 -16.76 -20.73
N SER A 674 -16.82 -16.57 -21.99
CA SER A 674 -18.00 -17.22 -22.56
C SER A 674 -17.89 -18.74 -22.53
N GLN A 675 -16.71 -19.32 -22.83
CA GLN A 675 -16.49 -20.77 -22.74
C GLN A 675 -16.68 -21.30 -21.32
N VAL A 676 -16.14 -20.60 -20.32
CA VAL A 676 -16.29 -20.96 -18.90
C VAL A 676 -17.74 -20.84 -18.45
N ASP A 677 -18.41 -19.73 -18.76
CA ASP A 677 -19.82 -19.52 -18.40
C ASP A 677 -20.74 -20.55 -19.07
N ASN A 678 -20.46 -20.94 -20.31
CA ASN A 678 -21.21 -21.99 -21.00
C ASN A 678 -20.99 -23.37 -20.36
N LEU A 679 -19.78 -23.67 -19.90
CA LEU A 679 -19.49 -24.89 -19.14
C LEU A 679 -20.25 -24.91 -17.81
N ILE A 680 -20.24 -23.80 -17.07
CA ILE A 680 -20.98 -23.63 -15.82
C ILE A 680 -22.48 -23.88 -16.05
N ARG A 681 -23.08 -23.21 -17.05
CA ARG A 681 -24.51 -23.40 -17.39
C ARG A 681 -24.82 -24.84 -17.79
N LYS A 682 -23.90 -25.53 -18.47
CA LYS A 682 -24.05 -26.94 -18.87
C LYS A 682 -24.03 -27.89 -17.66
N LEU A 683 -23.21 -27.62 -16.65
CA LEU A 683 -23.16 -28.42 -15.43
C LEU A 683 -24.39 -28.16 -14.55
N ASP A 684 -24.74 -26.88 -14.39
CA ASP A 684 -25.89 -26.42 -13.60
C ASP A 684 -27.23 -26.95 -14.14
N SER A 685 -27.43 -26.89 -15.47
CA SER A 685 -28.63 -27.46 -16.11
C SER A 685 -28.77 -28.99 -15.96
N LYS A 686 -27.69 -29.69 -15.59
CA LYS A 686 -27.71 -31.12 -15.28
C LYS A 686 -27.82 -31.40 -13.78
N GLY A 687 -27.88 -30.38 -12.94
CA GLY A 687 -27.85 -30.49 -11.48
C GLY A 687 -26.53 -31.07 -10.95
N LEU A 688 -25.43 -30.90 -11.68
CA LEU A 688 -24.11 -31.38 -11.28
C LEU A 688 -23.36 -30.28 -10.51
N GLU A 689 -22.60 -30.69 -9.49
CA GLU A 689 -21.73 -29.79 -8.75
C GLU A 689 -20.62 -29.24 -9.66
N ILE A 690 -20.42 -27.92 -9.61
CA ILE A 690 -19.42 -27.23 -10.43
C ILE A 690 -18.06 -27.35 -9.72
N PRO A 691 -17.01 -27.89 -10.37
CA PRO A 691 -15.70 -28.01 -9.77
C PRO A 691 -15.09 -26.67 -9.39
N THR A 692 -14.32 -26.66 -8.30
CA THR A 692 -13.57 -25.48 -7.83
C THR A 692 -12.69 -24.91 -8.93
N GLU A 693 -12.04 -25.75 -9.74
CA GLU A 693 -11.15 -25.32 -10.83
C GLU A 693 -11.89 -24.51 -11.91
N VAL A 694 -13.19 -24.75 -12.11
CA VAL A 694 -14.02 -23.98 -13.04
C VAL A 694 -14.35 -22.60 -12.47
N TYR A 695 -14.59 -22.49 -11.16
CA TYR A 695 -14.78 -21.21 -10.48
C TYR A 695 -13.49 -20.40 -10.43
N GLU A 696 -12.37 -21.02 -10.06
CA GLU A 696 -11.05 -20.38 -10.04
C GLU A 696 -10.68 -19.84 -11.43
N GLN A 697 -10.97 -20.59 -12.50
CA GLN A 697 -10.75 -20.09 -13.86
C GLN A 697 -11.63 -18.88 -14.18
N ARG A 698 -12.89 -18.87 -13.74
CA ARG A 698 -13.77 -17.72 -13.93
C ARG A 698 -13.27 -16.50 -13.18
N ASP A 699 -12.77 -16.68 -11.97
CA ASP A 699 -12.22 -15.61 -11.14
C ASP A 699 -10.92 -15.06 -11.74
N TYR A 700 -10.01 -15.93 -12.18
CA TYR A 700 -8.80 -15.55 -12.91
C TYR A 700 -9.11 -14.70 -14.15
N LEU A 701 -10.15 -15.06 -14.90
CA LEU A 701 -10.58 -14.28 -16.07
C LEU A 701 -11.25 -12.95 -15.69
N ASN A 702 -11.66 -12.75 -14.44
CA ASN A 702 -12.25 -11.50 -13.96
C ASN A 702 -11.24 -10.54 -13.31
N PHE A 703 -10.00 -11.00 -13.06
CA PHE A 703 -8.88 -10.24 -12.48
C PHE A 703 -8.26 -9.19 -13.42
#